data_AF-A0A1G7BGX8-F1
#
_entry.id   AF-A0A1G7BGX8-F1
#
_cell.length_a   1.000
_cell.length_b   1.000
_cell.length_c   1.000
_cell.angle_alpha   90.00
_cell.angle_beta   90.00
_cell.angle_gamma   90.00
#
_symmetry.space_group_name_H-M   'P 1'
#
loop_
_entity.id
_entity.type
_entity.pdbx_description
1 polymer ?
#
loop_
_entity_poly.entity_id
_entity_poly.type
_entity_poly.pdbx_seq_one_letter_code
_entity_poly.pdbx_strand_id
1 'polypeptide(L)'
;MPGLRVSVPDLDRRRFLALAGVGTVAALTGAELLQAASAAAATAELDPTPFTLGVASGDPAHDSVVLWTRVVPDPFAEDGGMPDRAVRVRWEIARDEDFRTGRQSGTVSTDATSAHTVHITATRLRPDSWHWYRFSVELDGQQVSSRTGRTRTLPAPGRRVDELTFAFASCQAWQGGPYPAWRDLAEQDLDFVVHLGDYIYETSLGSLAEFRRLHALYKTSPDLREAHARFPFITTWDDHEVQNNYADDVPGAAGDGRPFLERRAGAYQAYFEHLPLRAASEPEGPDMLLYRRFDVGRLASFSVLDTRQYRTDQPCGDGRRVPCAEVDDPAATLTGPEQERWLLDGLSASRATWNVIAQQTIMAQFDYDLGPDKVVNLDQWDGYPAARSRILGHLAQQDVRNPVVLSGDWHTSWVNDLLADFDDPTSAVLATEFVGTSISSGAGWDADVRLGLPANPHVRFYNGSYRGYVMCQVTPERWRSTYRIVLDARDADSPAYTIGVFDVAEGTPGAVRVDTGDGLTGRVTDDAGAPVGQAEVAVTRDGSQVATTFTDPDGRWVLFVPEGEVTVQVRAVGYEGVSRTLTVDGSGSATVDATLTRLTGARAGTEVLVPGPRREAGVRDVVLENGELALAVSVVTQDGQMTPTTIGKPLDLAARGGQDQIDWINLPYAQVAQPTGTEAWQSRTVRSSEVQVGGSGDVAEVSTVGVVVGVEQVSVRTTYRLAAGSKDVEVTSTFRNAGTSPVTLWVGDAIDYDGAGQRSGVPGHGTITTPYGSPAVYVPTAPWMGMTGTDRQVYGLVYEQGGFDCYGNSNWIMSRRQVTIAAGGSFELVRRLTVRTALGADPWQVLAEA
;
A
#
# COMPACT_ATOMS: atom_id res chain seq x y z
N MET A 1 1.63 -20.69 34.56
CA MET A 1 2.85 -20.91 33.74
C MET A 1 2.96 -19.70 32.81
N PRO A 2 4.17 -19.17 32.55
CA PRO A 2 4.32 -17.86 31.92
C PRO A 2 3.97 -17.95 30.43
N GLY A 3 3.10 -17.05 29.96
CA GLY A 3 2.60 -17.00 28.59
C GLY A 3 3.69 -16.64 27.58
N LEU A 4 3.68 -17.34 26.45
CA LEU A 4 4.55 -17.12 25.30
C LEU A 4 4.08 -15.83 24.60
N ARG A 5 4.88 -14.76 24.67
CA ARG A 5 4.63 -13.52 23.92
C ARG A 5 5.12 -13.70 22.49
N VAL A 6 4.22 -13.56 21.50
CA VAL A 6 4.59 -13.43 20.09
C VAL A 6 5.02 -11.98 19.87
N SER A 7 6.29 -11.76 19.53
CA SER A 7 6.78 -10.45 19.10
C SER A 7 6.45 -10.26 17.63
N VAL A 8 5.47 -9.42 17.33
CA VAL A 8 5.33 -8.79 16.01
C VAL A 8 6.57 -7.90 15.82
N PRO A 9 7.36 -8.02 14.74
CA PRO A 9 8.47 -7.12 14.52
C PRO A 9 7.93 -5.70 14.41
N ASP A 10 8.42 -4.79 15.25
CA ASP A 10 8.21 -3.36 15.02
C ASP A 10 8.59 -3.04 13.57
N LEU A 11 7.72 -2.33 12.86
CA LEU A 11 8.10 -1.68 11.62
C LEU A 11 9.19 -0.67 11.95
N ASP A 12 10.45 -1.10 11.90
CA ASP A 12 11.59 -0.21 12.05
C ASP A 12 11.46 0.90 11.00
N ARG A 13 11.70 2.13 11.44
CA ARG A 13 11.74 3.37 10.65
C ARG A 13 12.46 3.19 9.30
N ARG A 14 13.46 2.29 9.23
CA ARG A 14 14.16 1.93 7.98
C ARG A 14 13.29 1.24 6.93
N ARG A 15 12.34 0.38 7.32
CA ARG A 15 11.40 -0.28 6.39
C ARG A 15 10.25 0.65 6.00
N PHE A 16 9.72 1.45 6.93
CA PHE A 16 8.71 2.47 6.62
C PHE A 16 9.25 3.50 5.61
N LEU A 17 10.46 4.03 5.84
CA LEU A 17 11.10 4.95 4.91
C LEU A 17 11.41 4.27 3.56
N ALA A 18 11.94 3.04 3.54
CA ALA A 18 12.22 2.34 2.28
C ALA A 18 10.95 1.99 1.46
N LEU A 19 9.78 1.92 2.10
CA LEU A 19 8.53 1.48 1.48
C LEU A 19 7.54 2.62 1.16
N ALA A 20 7.69 3.81 1.75
CA ALA A 20 6.94 5.01 1.39
C ALA A 20 7.27 5.52 -0.03
N GLY A 21 8.40 5.08 -0.61
CA GLY A 21 8.78 5.34 -1.99
C GLY A 21 9.73 4.29 -2.54
N VAL A 22 9.20 3.35 -3.32
CA VAL A 22 10.04 2.55 -4.24
C VAL A 22 10.48 3.49 -5.38
N GLY A 23 11.48 4.31 -5.07
CA GLY A 23 12.07 5.35 -5.92
C GLY A 23 12.67 6.51 -5.10
N THR A 24 13.86 6.31 -4.52
CA THR A 24 14.83 7.36 -4.10
C THR A 24 14.28 8.72 -3.62
N VAL A 25 13.48 8.76 -2.56
CA VAL A 25 13.34 9.97 -1.71
C VAL A 25 13.58 9.65 -0.23
N ALA A 26 13.54 8.37 0.14
CA ALA A 26 13.83 7.92 1.49
C ALA A 26 15.33 7.98 1.81
N ALA A 27 15.68 8.89 2.71
CA ALA A 27 17.04 9.26 3.16
C ALA A 27 17.82 10.27 2.30
N LEU A 28 17.13 11.13 1.54
CA LEU A 28 17.76 12.38 1.13
C LEU A 28 17.81 13.33 2.34
N THR A 29 19.00 13.79 2.70
CA THR A 29 19.17 14.93 3.61
C THR A 29 18.40 16.13 3.04
N GLY A 30 17.94 17.07 3.88
CA GLY A 30 17.24 18.26 3.37
C GLY A 30 18.00 19.00 2.26
N ALA A 31 19.34 18.94 2.27
CA ALA A 31 20.20 19.47 1.20
C ALA A 31 20.07 18.72 -0.14
N GLU A 32 19.90 17.39 -0.12
CA GLU A 32 19.73 16.57 -1.32
C GLU A 32 18.30 16.69 -1.89
N LEU A 33 17.27 16.83 -1.05
CA LEU A 33 15.93 17.17 -1.53
C LEU A 33 15.89 18.61 -2.09
N LEU A 34 16.58 19.56 -1.46
CA LEU A 34 16.76 20.90 -2.03
C LEU A 34 17.47 20.86 -3.38
N GLN A 35 18.43 19.95 -3.56
CA GLN A 35 19.14 19.76 -4.83
C GLN A 35 18.25 19.07 -5.88
N ALA A 36 17.45 18.07 -5.49
CA ALA A 36 16.45 17.42 -6.33
C ALA A 36 15.31 18.38 -6.70
N ALA A 37 14.84 19.18 -5.75
CA ALA A 37 13.84 20.23 -5.95
C ALA A 37 14.36 21.35 -6.85
N SER A 38 15.62 21.76 -6.69
CA SER A 38 16.27 22.73 -7.59
C SER A 38 16.49 22.15 -8.99
N ALA A 39 16.81 20.86 -9.11
CA ALA A 39 16.92 20.17 -10.40
C ALA A 39 15.57 20.03 -11.08
N ALA A 40 14.53 19.63 -10.33
CA ALA A 40 13.15 19.56 -10.80
C ALA A 40 12.62 20.94 -11.19
N ALA A 41 12.91 21.98 -10.41
CA ALA A 41 12.59 23.36 -10.72
C ALA A 41 13.22 23.82 -12.03
N ALA A 42 14.45 23.42 -12.30
CA ALA A 42 15.18 23.79 -13.51
C ALA A 42 14.59 23.14 -14.77
N THR A 43 13.84 22.03 -14.64
CA THR A 43 13.19 21.34 -15.76
C THR A 43 11.67 21.43 -15.76
N ALA A 44 11.06 21.97 -14.70
CA ALA A 44 9.61 22.10 -14.57
C ALA A 44 9.07 23.17 -15.53
N GLU A 45 8.06 22.80 -16.31
CA GLU A 45 7.28 23.77 -17.09
C GLU A 45 6.31 24.47 -16.13
N LEU A 46 6.76 25.57 -15.51
CA LEU A 46 5.95 26.43 -14.65
C LEU A 46 5.06 27.37 -15.46
N ASP A 47 4.09 27.99 -14.78
CA ASP A 47 3.33 29.09 -15.36
C ASP A 47 4.23 30.30 -15.65
N PRO A 48 3.84 31.17 -16.61
CA PRO A 48 4.58 32.40 -16.87
C PRO A 48 4.79 33.25 -15.60
N THR A 49 6.01 33.77 -15.44
CA THR A 49 6.35 34.66 -14.31
C THR A 49 5.46 35.90 -14.32
N PRO A 50 5.03 36.42 -13.16
CA PRO A 50 5.40 35.99 -11.80
C PRO A 50 4.42 34.97 -11.19
N PHE A 51 3.43 34.46 -11.92
CA PHE A 51 2.39 33.57 -11.35
C PHE A 51 2.79 32.10 -11.49
N THR A 52 4.05 31.77 -11.23
CA THR A 52 4.67 30.46 -11.56
C THR A 52 3.99 29.26 -10.89
N LEU A 53 3.38 29.47 -9.72
CA LEU A 53 2.65 28.45 -8.96
C LEU A 53 1.15 28.36 -9.31
N GLY A 54 0.72 29.07 -10.35
CA GLY A 54 -0.66 29.09 -10.84
C GLY A 54 -1.61 29.86 -9.92
N VAL A 55 -2.90 29.53 -10.04
CA VAL A 55 -4.00 30.13 -9.27
C VAL A 55 -4.82 29.03 -8.63
N ALA A 56 -5.51 29.33 -7.54
CA ALA A 56 -6.42 28.40 -6.87
C ALA A 56 -7.66 29.13 -6.34
N SER A 57 -8.72 28.38 -6.08
CA SER A 57 -9.90 28.87 -5.37
C SER A 57 -10.32 27.86 -4.32
N GLY A 58 -11.05 28.29 -3.30
CA GLY A 58 -11.38 27.41 -2.19
C GLY A 58 -12.36 27.99 -1.19
N ASP A 59 -12.70 27.16 -0.21
CA ASP A 59 -13.70 27.44 0.83
C ASP A 59 -14.97 28.12 0.28
N PRO A 60 -15.62 27.54 -0.76
CA PRO A 60 -16.78 28.15 -1.36
C PRO A 60 -17.93 28.22 -0.34
N ALA A 61 -18.63 29.35 -0.34
CA ALA A 61 -19.92 29.51 0.31
C ALA A 61 -20.95 29.84 -0.77
N HIS A 62 -22.20 30.03 -0.35
CA HIS A 62 -23.28 30.31 -1.30
C HIS A 62 -23.18 31.68 -1.98
N ASP A 63 -22.48 32.64 -1.38
CA ASP A 63 -22.36 34.00 -1.92
C ASP A 63 -20.91 34.49 -1.99
N SER A 64 -19.95 33.61 -1.69
CA SER A 64 -18.54 33.96 -1.67
C SER A 64 -17.63 32.78 -1.94
N VAL A 65 -16.39 33.07 -2.36
CA VAL A 65 -15.33 32.09 -2.54
C VAL A 65 -13.97 32.74 -2.30
N VAL A 66 -12.99 31.96 -1.83
CA VAL A 66 -11.60 32.41 -1.72
C VAL A 66 -10.93 32.29 -3.09
N LEU A 67 -10.22 33.33 -3.50
CA LEU A 67 -9.33 33.35 -4.65
C LEU A 67 -7.90 33.47 -4.16
N TRP A 68 -7.01 32.64 -4.71
CA TRP A 68 -5.62 32.54 -4.29
C TRP A 68 -4.64 32.61 -5.47
N THR A 69 -3.50 33.26 -5.23
CA THR A 69 -2.28 33.15 -6.06
C THR A 69 -1.07 33.55 -5.24
N ARG A 70 0.14 33.19 -5.68
CA ARG A 70 1.41 33.74 -5.19
C ARG A 70 2.13 34.50 -6.31
N VAL A 71 2.63 35.71 -6.02
CA VAL A 71 3.46 36.48 -6.96
C VAL A 71 4.92 36.12 -6.68
N VAL A 72 5.48 35.23 -7.49
CA VAL A 72 6.78 34.61 -7.23
C VAL A 72 7.47 34.22 -8.55
N PRO A 73 8.39 35.06 -9.08
CA PRO A 73 9.16 34.77 -10.27
C PRO A 73 10.06 33.53 -10.16
N ASP A 74 10.70 33.33 -8.99
CA ASP A 74 11.56 32.17 -8.73
C ASP A 74 11.15 31.52 -7.40
N PRO A 75 10.28 30.50 -7.42
CA PRO A 75 9.71 29.94 -6.19
C PRO A 75 10.69 29.13 -5.35
N PHE A 76 11.92 28.91 -5.81
CA PHE A 76 12.97 28.20 -5.09
C PHE A 76 14.05 29.13 -4.53
N ALA A 77 14.14 30.37 -5.03
CA ALA A 77 14.91 31.43 -4.38
C ALA A 77 14.40 31.70 -2.96
N GLU A 78 15.30 32.11 -2.06
CA GLU A 78 14.97 32.39 -0.66
C GLU A 78 13.94 33.52 -0.51
N ASP A 79 14.04 34.56 -1.35
CA ASP A 79 13.13 35.70 -1.42
C ASP A 79 12.03 35.54 -2.49
N GLY A 80 11.95 34.38 -3.16
CA GLY A 80 11.01 34.15 -4.25
C GLY A 80 11.35 34.90 -5.55
N GLY A 81 12.52 35.55 -5.64
CA GLY A 81 12.85 36.50 -6.70
C GLY A 81 12.01 37.80 -6.61
N MET A 82 11.45 38.09 -5.44
CA MET A 82 10.59 39.25 -5.21
C MET A 82 11.33 40.34 -4.41
N PRO A 83 11.10 41.62 -4.73
CA PRO A 83 11.67 42.72 -3.95
C PRO A 83 11.03 42.78 -2.56
N ASP A 84 11.82 43.20 -1.55
CA ASP A 84 11.36 43.47 -0.18
C ASP A 84 10.55 44.78 -0.11
N ARG A 85 9.39 44.77 -0.77
CA ARG A 85 8.41 45.85 -0.78
C ARG A 85 7.02 45.30 -1.06
N ALA A 86 6.02 46.08 -0.68
CA ALA A 86 4.64 45.83 -1.05
C ALA A 86 4.41 45.89 -2.57
N VAL A 87 3.64 44.93 -3.07
CA VAL A 87 3.22 44.79 -4.47
C VAL A 87 1.70 44.80 -4.54
N ARG A 88 1.16 45.60 -5.46
CA ARG A 88 -0.29 45.70 -5.70
C ARG A 88 -0.73 44.70 -6.75
N VAL A 89 -1.61 43.78 -6.36
CA VAL A 89 -2.18 42.77 -7.23
C VAL A 89 -3.64 43.11 -7.48
N ARG A 90 -4.01 43.27 -8.75
CA ARG A 90 -5.41 43.39 -9.17
C ARG A 90 -6.00 42.00 -9.35
N TRP A 91 -7.25 41.84 -8.95
CA TRP A 91 -8.03 40.62 -9.16
C TRP A 91 -9.33 40.96 -9.90
N GLU A 92 -9.82 40.01 -10.68
CA GLU A 92 -11.12 40.06 -11.34
C GLU A 92 -11.82 38.72 -11.17
N ILE A 93 -13.14 38.74 -11.01
CA ILE A 93 -14.02 37.56 -11.08
C ILE A 93 -15.25 37.91 -11.90
N ALA A 94 -15.70 37.01 -12.76
CA ALA A 94 -16.84 37.20 -13.67
C ALA A 94 -17.64 35.90 -13.83
N ARG A 95 -18.77 35.97 -14.54
CA ARG A 95 -19.64 34.80 -14.81
C ARG A 95 -19.36 34.14 -16.15
N ASP A 96 -18.32 34.59 -16.84
CA ASP A 96 -17.86 34.05 -18.12
C ASP A 96 -16.35 34.25 -18.23
N GLU A 97 -15.72 33.35 -18.99
CA GLU A 97 -14.27 33.28 -19.17
C GLU A 97 -13.67 34.52 -19.86
N ASP A 98 -14.46 35.22 -20.68
CA ASP A 98 -14.06 36.46 -21.35
C ASP A 98 -14.17 37.70 -20.45
N PHE A 99 -14.61 37.54 -19.19
CA PHE A 99 -14.82 38.60 -18.21
C PHE A 99 -15.80 39.71 -18.64
N ARG A 100 -16.82 39.39 -19.45
CA ARG A 100 -17.78 40.37 -20.00
C ARG A 100 -18.98 40.63 -19.10
N THR A 101 -19.41 39.67 -18.29
CA THR A 101 -20.65 39.73 -17.52
C THR A 101 -20.44 39.50 -16.03
N GLY A 102 -21.14 40.30 -15.21
CA GLY A 102 -21.10 40.15 -13.75
C GLY A 102 -19.71 40.36 -13.13
N ARG A 103 -18.82 41.11 -13.80
CA ARG A 103 -17.46 41.34 -13.35
C ARG A 103 -17.42 42.10 -12.03
N GLN A 104 -16.75 41.54 -11.04
CA GLN A 104 -16.22 42.24 -9.87
C GLN A 104 -14.69 42.31 -9.97
N SER A 105 -14.10 43.34 -9.37
CA SER A 105 -12.66 43.51 -9.36
C SER A 105 -12.21 44.33 -8.16
N GLY A 106 -10.95 44.17 -7.76
CA GLY A 106 -10.33 44.98 -6.73
C GLY A 106 -8.81 44.93 -6.81
N THR A 107 -8.16 45.54 -5.82
CA THR A 107 -6.70 45.51 -5.67
C THR A 107 -6.36 45.20 -4.23
N VAL A 108 -5.42 44.29 -4.04
CA VAL A 108 -4.86 43.91 -2.73
C VAL A 108 -3.36 44.18 -2.74
N SER A 109 -2.79 44.43 -1.57
CA SER A 109 -1.35 44.59 -1.39
C SER A 109 -0.81 43.32 -0.73
N THR A 110 0.33 42.82 -1.21
CA THR A 110 1.06 41.69 -0.61
C THR A 110 2.55 42.03 -0.54
N ASP A 111 3.30 41.41 0.38
CA ASP A 111 4.71 41.70 0.63
C ASP A 111 5.46 40.46 1.14
N ALA A 112 6.74 40.64 1.50
CA ALA A 112 7.61 39.54 1.92
C ALA A 112 7.14 38.83 3.21
N THR A 113 6.37 39.49 4.08
CA THR A 113 5.89 38.88 5.33
C THR A 113 4.89 37.75 5.07
N SER A 114 4.12 37.87 3.98
CA SER A 114 3.14 36.89 3.50
C SER A 114 3.66 36.07 2.31
N ALA A 115 4.97 36.08 2.06
CA ALA A 115 5.60 35.43 0.90
C ALA A 115 5.01 35.88 -0.46
N HIS A 116 4.53 37.12 -0.54
CA HIS A 116 3.84 37.71 -1.69
C HIS A 116 2.60 36.90 -2.14
N THR A 117 1.92 36.25 -1.20
CA THR A 117 0.68 35.50 -1.43
C THR A 117 -0.53 36.41 -1.38
N VAL A 118 -1.59 36.01 -2.07
CA VAL A 118 -2.83 36.76 -2.18
C VAL A 118 -3.99 35.87 -1.79
N HIS A 119 -4.75 36.27 -0.77
CA HIS A 119 -6.00 35.64 -0.36
C HIS A 119 -7.13 36.67 -0.43
N ILE A 120 -8.17 36.36 -1.20
CA ILE A 120 -9.31 37.27 -1.38
C ILE A 120 -10.60 36.49 -1.22
N THR A 121 -11.44 36.91 -0.27
CA THR A 121 -12.83 36.45 -0.25
C THR A 121 -13.67 37.33 -1.18
N ALA A 122 -13.92 36.86 -2.40
CA ALA A 122 -14.86 37.50 -3.30
C ALA A 122 -16.28 37.25 -2.78
N THR A 123 -17.06 38.30 -2.53
CA THR A 123 -18.40 38.22 -1.89
C THR A 123 -19.51 38.72 -2.81
N ARG A 124 -20.78 38.55 -2.38
CA ARG A 124 -21.97 38.98 -3.13
C ARG A 124 -22.02 38.33 -4.53
N LEU A 125 -21.54 37.10 -4.61
CA LEU A 125 -21.61 36.27 -5.80
C LEU A 125 -23.00 35.63 -5.89
N ARG A 126 -23.38 35.19 -7.09
CA ARG A 126 -24.63 34.43 -7.25
C ARG A 126 -24.43 33.02 -6.66
N PRO A 127 -25.38 32.50 -5.87
CA PRO A 127 -25.33 31.10 -5.44
C PRO A 127 -25.44 30.12 -6.58
N ASP A 128 -24.88 28.93 -6.37
CA ASP A 128 -24.95 27.81 -7.31
C ASP A 128 -24.57 28.21 -8.74
N SER A 129 -23.41 28.85 -8.89
CA SER A 129 -22.99 29.44 -10.16
C SER A 129 -21.50 29.32 -10.39
N TRP A 130 -21.15 28.95 -11.63
CA TRP A 130 -19.79 29.00 -12.13
C TRP A 130 -19.31 30.45 -12.33
N HIS A 131 -18.06 30.70 -11.96
CA HIS A 131 -17.37 31.96 -12.11
C HIS A 131 -15.93 31.73 -12.61
N TRP A 132 -15.37 32.73 -13.29
CA TRP A 132 -14.00 32.74 -13.77
C TRP A 132 -13.25 33.89 -13.12
N TYR A 133 -12.00 33.66 -12.74
CA TYR A 133 -11.18 34.64 -12.02
C TYR A 133 -9.75 34.70 -12.56
N ARG A 134 -9.10 35.84 -12.38
CA ARG A 134 -7.69 36.03 -12.73
C ARG A 134 -7.05 37.13 -11.90
N PHE A 135 -5.73 37.13 -11.89
CA PHE A 135 -4.90 38.15 -11.26
C PHE A 135 -4.06 38.88 -12.29
N SER A 136 -3.71 40.13 -12.00
CA SER A 136 -2.73 40.87 -12.76
C SER A 136 -1.90 41.76 -11.85
N VAL A 137 -0.61 41.87 -12.16
CA VAL A 137 0.35 42.67 -11.39
C VAL A 137 1.23 43.47 -12.34
N GLU A 138 1.66 44.64 -11.91
CA GLU A 138 2.69 45.42 -12.59
C GLU A 138 4.02 45.21 -11.87
N LEU A 139 4.98 44.58 -12.54
CA LEU A 139 6.36 44.40 -12.06
C LEU A 139 7.31 44.93 -13.14
N ASP A 140 8.31 45.72 -12.71
CA ASP A 140 9.32 46.32 -13.59
C ASP A 140 8.74 47.05 -14.82
N GLY A 141 7.58 47.70 -14.65
CA GLY A 141 6.88 48.44 -15.70
C GLY A 141 6.15 47.56 -16.72
N GLN A 142 6.05 46.25 -16.49
CA GLN A 142 5.30 45.31 -17.30
C GLN A 142 4.05 44.82 -16.55
N GLN A 143 2.89 44.90 -17.20
CA GLN A 143 1.67 44.30 -16.69
C GLN A 143 1.59 42.83 -17.13
N VAL A 144 1.54 41.93 -16.16
CA VAL A 144 1.41 40.49 -16.39
C VAL A 144 0.10 39.98 -15.79
N SER A 145 -0.55 39.02 -16.45
CA SER A 145 -1.75 38.35 -15.94
C SER A 145 -1.48 36.88 -15.67
N SER A 146 -2.14 36.32 -14.65
CA SER A 146 -2.13 34.89 -14.38
C SER A 146 -2.90 34.14 -15.47
N ARG A 147 -2.82 32.80 -15.46
CA ARG A 147 -3.87 31.97 -16.09
C ARG A 147 -5.25 32.33 -15.53
N THR A 148 -6.30 32.05 -16.30
CA THR A 148 -7.67 32.13 -15.82
C THR A 148 -7.98 30.88 -15.01
N GLY A 149 -8.53 31.07 -13.81
CA GLY A 149 -9.14 29.98 -13.03
C GLY A 149 -10.66 30.00 -13.14
N ARG A 150 -11.28 28.87 -12.83
CA ARG A 150 -12.72 28.63 -12.74
C ARG A 150 -13.05 28.17 -11.32
N THR A 151 -14.20 28.61 -10.81
CA THR A 151 -14.66 28.29 -9.45
C THR A 151 -16.18 28.26 -9.39
N ARG A 152 -16.74 27.70 -8.31
CA ARG A 152 -18.20 27.58 -8.12
C ARG A 152 -18.59 28.01 -6.70
N THR A 153 -19.67 28.77 -6.60
CA THR A 153 -20.35 29.04 -5.32
C THR A 153 -21.32 27.92 -4.98
N LEU A 154 -21.48 27.64 -3.69
CA LEU A 154 -22.40 26.59 -3.24
C LEU A 154 -23.88 27.01 -3.41
N PRO A 155 -24.81 26.05 -3.40
CA PRO A 155 -26.23 26.35 -3.25
C PRO A 155 -26.53 27.05 -1.92
N ALA A 156 -27.46 28.01 -1.94
CA ALA A 156 -27.84 28.72 -0.73
C ALA A 156 -28.44 27.77 0.34
N PRO A 157 -28.20 28.02 1.64
CA PRO A 157 -28.74 27.19 2.71
C PRO A 157 -30.26 26.98 2.57
N GLY A 158 -30.73 25.75 2.80
CA GLY A 158 -32.15 25.43 2.70
C GLY A 158 -32.70 25.24 1.28
N ARG A 159 -31.90 25.46 0.22
CA ARG A 159 -32.31 25.18 -1.16
C ARG A 159 -32.35 23.67 -1.43
N ARG A 160 -33.31 23.23 -2.26
CA ARG A 160 -33.28 21.88 -2.84
C ARG A 160 -32.15 21.84 -3.87
N VAL A 161 -31.35 20.78 -3.81
CA VAL A 161 -30.27 20.45 -4.73
C VAL A 161 -30.55 19.04 -5.21
N ASP A 162 -30.56 18.86 -6.53
CA ASP A 162 -30.95 17.59 -7.14
C ASP A 162 -29.75 16.64 -7.28
N GLU A 163 -28.56 17.20 -7.46
CA GLU A 163 -27.31 16.47 -7.59
C GLU A 163 -26.14 17.33 -7.10
N LEU A 164 -25.15 16.68 -6.50
CA LEU A 164 -23.84 17.21 -6.13
C LEU A 164 -22.79 16.23 -6.64
N THR A 165 -21.79 16.71 -7.37
CA THR A 165 -20.64 15.89 -7.78
C THR A 165 -19.36 16.49 -7.23
N PHE A 166 -18.58 15.73 -6.46
CA PHE A 166 -17.29 16.19 -5.94
C PHE A 166 -16.26 15.06 -5.95
N ALA A 167 -14.99 15.37 -5.77
CA ALA A 167 -13.96 14.37 -5.54
C ALA A 167 -13.25 14.60 -4.21
N PHE A 168 -12.70 13.54 -3.64
CA PHE A 168 -11.75 13.66 -2.53
C PHE A 168 -10.45 12.90 -2.80
N ALA A 169 -9.35 13.45 -2.27
CA ALA A 169 -7.99 12.96 -2.47
C ALA A 169 -7.12 13.25 -1.23
N SER A 170 -6.00 12.55 -1.12
CA SER A 170 -4.97 12.76 -0.11
C SER A 170 -3.61 12.22 -0.58
N CYS A 171 -2.56 12.43 0.21
CA CYS A 171 -1.29 11.69 0.12
C CYS A 171 -0.66 11.74 -1.27
N GLN A 172 -0.09 12.89 -1.60
CA GLN A 172 0.46 13.17 -2.93
C GLN A 172 1.99 13.27 -2.94
N ALA A 173 2.72 12.38 -2.25
CA ALA A 173 4.18 12.40 -2.19
C ALA A 173 4.82 12.68 -3.57
N TRP A 174 5.76 13.62 -3.62
CA TRP A 174 6.31 14.10 -4.88
C TRP A 174 7.13 13.03 -5.60
N GLN A 175 6.76 12.73 -6.86
CA GLN A 175 7.33 11.64 -7.68
C GLN A 175 8.09 12.12 -8.93
N GLY A 176 8.38 13.43 -9.07
CA GLY A 176 9.08 13.95 -10.27
C GLY A 176 8.35 15.06 -11.04
N GLY A 177 7.17 15.50 -10.59
CA GLY A 177 6.44 16.63 -11.19
C GLY A 177 5.06 16.24 -11.71
N PRO A 178 4.91 15.30 -12.65
CA PRO A 178 3.59 14.89 -13.15
C PRO A 178 2.78 14.10 -12.10
N TYR A 179 1.46 14.29 -12.12
CA TYR A 179 0.50 13.52 -11.33
C TYR A 179 -0.69 13.10 -12.22
N PRO A 180 -0.64 11.90 -12.83
CA PRO A 180 -1.67 11.45 -13.76
C PRO A 180 -3.07 11.36 -13.13
N ALA A 181 -3.15 11.13 -11.81
CA ALA A 181 -4.42 11.15 -11.07
C ALA A 181 -5.06 12.56 -11.03
N TRP A 182 -4.26 13.63 -10.86
CA TRP A 182 -4.74 15.00 -10.95
C TRP A 182 -5.13 15.38 -12.38
N ARG A 183 -4.41 14.86 -13.38
CA ARG A 183 -4.76 15.04 -14.80
C ARG A 183 -6.13 14.44 -15.10
N ASP A 184 -6.36 13.19 -14.71
CA ASP A 184 -7.68 12.53 -14.87
C ASP A 184 -8.78 13.27 -14.09
N LEU A 185 -8.50 13.71 -12.85
CA LEU A 185 -9.45 14.48 -12.04
C LEU A 185 -9.82 15.82 -12.70
N ALA A 186 -8.84 16.51 -13.29
CA ALA A 186 -9.05 17.79 -13.97
C ALA A 186 -10.03 17.68 -15.15
N GLU A 187 -10.15 16.50 -15.76
CA GLU A 187 -11.06 16.21 -16.88
C GLU A 187 -12.50 15.89 -16.45
N GLN A 188 -12.74 15.67 -15.14
CA GLN A 188 -14.06 15.36 -14.61
C GLN A 188 -14.97 16.60 -14.46
N ASP A 189 -16.28 16.38 -14.34
CA ASP A 189 -17.25 17.46 -14.06
C ASP A 189 -17.58 17.51 -12.56
N LEU A 190 -16.74 18.22 -11.80
CA LEU A 190 -16.83 18.33 -10.34
C LEU A 190 -17.29 19.72 -9.89
N ASP A 191 -18.07 19.80 -8.83
CA ASP A 191 -18.48 21.04 -8.16
C ASP A 191 -17.39 21.59 -7.24
N PHE A 192 -16.66 20.70 -6.55
CA PHE A 192 -15.50 21.01 -5.71
C PHE A 192 -14.62 19.78 -5.48
N VAL A 193 -13.44 20.00 -4.89
CA VAL A 193 -12.51 18.95 -4.47
C VAL A 193 -12.26 19.06 -2.97
N VAL A 194 -12.25 17.93 -2.25
CA VAL A 194 -11.84 17.85 -0.84
C VAL A 194 -10.45 17.23 -0.75
N HIS A 195 -9.50 17.91 -0.12
CA HIS A 195 -8.17 17.34 0.14
C HIS A 195 -8.06 16.99 1.63
N LEU A 196 -7.82 15.71 1.94
CA LEU A 196 -7.95 15.17 3.30
C LEU A 196 -6.64 15.16 4.11
N GLY A 197 -5.51 15.52 3.51
CA GLY A 197 -4.22 15.62 4.19
C GLY A 197 -3.07 15.12 3.34
N ASP A 198 -1.84 15.32 3.80
CA ASP A 198 -0.60 14.97 3.10
C ASP A 198 -0.50 15.61 1.71
N TYR A 199 -0.85 16.89 1.64
CA TYR A 199 -0.67 17.74 0.48
C TYR A 199 0.82 17.93 0.18
N ILE A 200 1.66 17.98 1.21
CA ILE A 200 3.12 17.89 1.10
C ILE A 200 3.63 16.78 2.02
N TYR A 201 4.88 16.35 1.78
CA TYR A 201 5.67 15.55 2.70
C TYR A 201 6.89 16.34 3.13
N GLU A 202 7.16 16.32 4.42
CA GLU A 202 8.21 17.11 5.06
C GLU A 202 9.61 16.54 4.86
N THR A 203 10.62 17.36 5.15
CA THR A 203 12.01 16.89 5.28
C THR A 203 12.46 16.88 6.74
N SER A 204 13.69 16.43 6.96
CA SER A 204 14.36 16.61 8.26
C SER A 204 14.45 18.07 8.68
N LEU A 205 14.47 19.01 7.73
CA LEU A 205 14.46 20.46 7.98
C LEU A 205 13.03 20.94 8.23
N GLY A 206 12.86 21.89 9.14
CA GLY A 206 11.53 22.35 9.58
C GLY A 206 11.34 23.86 9.61
N SER A 207 12.08 24.61 8.80
CA SER A 207 11.94 26.07 8.77
C SER A 207 10.76 26.51 7.91
N LEU A 208 10.21 27.69 8.19
CA LEU A 208 9.21 28.31 7.33
C LEU A 208 9.68 28.40 5.87
N ALA A 209 10.95 28.75 5.64
CA ALA A 209 11.53 28.80 4.30
C ALA A 209 11.52 27.42 3.61
N GLU A 210 11.81 26.35 4.35
CA GLU A 210 11.74 24.98 3.84
C GLU A 210 10.31 24.59 3.48
N PHE A 211 9.33 24.83 4.36
CA PHE A 211 7.94 24.52 4.07
C PHE A 211 7.40 25.31 2.87
N ARG A 212 7.80 26.59 2.70
CA ARG A 212 7.47 27.38 1.51
C ARG A 212 8.04 26.75 0.23
N ARG A 213 9.28 26.23 0.27
CA ARG A 213 9.90 25.52 -0.86
C ARG A 213 9.24 24.18 -1.15
N LEU A 214 8.82 23.44 -0.13
CA LEU A 214 8.07 22.20 -0.30
C LEU A 214 6.72 22.45 -0.99
N HIS A 215 5.96 23.45 -0.55
CA HIS A 215 4.71 23.80 -1.25
C HIS A 215 4.95 24.22 -2.71
N ALA A 216 6.02 24.96 -2.98
CA ALA A 216 6.44 25.28 -4.35
C ALA A 216 6.81 24.02 -5.16
N LEU A 217 7.57 23.09 -4.58
CA LEU A 217 7.95 21.82 -5.20
C LEU A 217 6.73 21.03 -5.66
N TYR A 218 5.71 20.88 -4.80
CA TYR A 218 4.51 20.14 -5.18
C TYR A 218 3.72 20.84 -6.28
N LYS A 219 3.67 22.18 -6.26
CA LYS A 219 3.07 22.99 -7.33
C LYS A 219 3.93 23.09 -8.61
N THR A 220 5.08 22.41 -8.71
CA THR A 220 5.76 22.20 -10.00
C THR A 220 4.94 21.32 -10.94
N SER A 221 4.05 20.49 -10.39
CA SER A 221 3.13 19.67 -11.16
C SER A 221 2.18 20.51 -12.01
N PRO A 222 2.19 20.38 -13.35
CA PRO A 222 1.20 21.04 -14.20
C PRO A 222 -0.21 20.51 -13.92
N ASP A 223 -0.36 19.22 -13.60
CA ASP A 223 -1.64 18.57 -13.34
C ASP A 223 -2.30 19.11 -12.07
N LEU A 224 -1.51 19.29 -10.99
CA LEU A 224 -1.99 19.90 -9.75
C LEU A 224 -2.39 21.36 -9.96
N ARG A 225 -1.59 22.15 -10.70
CA ARG A 225 -1.93 23.55 -11.02
C ARG A 225 -3.20 23.63 -11.87
N GLU A 226 -3.41 22.69 -12.78
CA GLU A 226 -4.62 22.62 -13.59
C GLU A 226 -5.85 22.28 -12.74
N ALA A 227 -5.76 21.28 -11.86
CA ALA A 227 -6.85 20.94 -10.94
C ALA A 227 -7.23 22.14 -10.04
N HIS A 228 -6.25 22.83 -9.45
CA HIS A 228 -6.49 24.04 -8.64
C HIS A 228 -7.12 25.17 -9.45
N ALA A 229 -6.76 25.31 -10.72
CA ALA A 229 -7.34 26.32 -11.60
C ALA A 229 -8.77 25.97 -12.02
N ARG A 230 -9.21 24.70 -11.98
CA ARG A 230 -10.54 24.28 -12.46
C ARG A 230 -11.64 24.25 -11.40
N PHE A 231 -11.28 23.95 -10.15
CA PHE A 231 -12.24 23.66 -9.08
C PHE A 231 -11.93 24.43 -7.79
N PRO A 232 -12.95 24.76 -6.97
CA PRO A 232 -12.71 25.17 -5.61
C PRO A 232 -12.26 23.99 -4.74
N PHE A 233 -11.19 24.17 -3.98
CA PHE A 233 -10.65 23.19 -3.04
C PHE A 233 -11.12 23.47 -1.61
N ILE A 234 -11.44 22.41 -0.89
CA ILE A 234 -11.73 22.41 0.55
C ILE A 234 -10.68 21.52 1.18
N THR A 235 -9.66 22.12 1.78
CA THR A 235 -8.52 21.39 2.31
C THR A 235 -8.58 21.25 3.82
N THR A 236 -8.12 20.11 4.30
CA THR A 236 -7.60 19.91 5.66
C THR A 236 -6.20 19.29 5.56
N TRP A 237 -5.43 19.33 6.62
CA TRP A 237 -4.10 18.69 6.69
C TRP A 237 -4.21 17.30 7.31
N ASP A 238 -3.12 16.53 7.23
CA ASP A 238 -2.81 15.46 8.16
C ASP A 238 -1.45 15.72 8.85
N ASP A 239 -0.60 14.70 9.02
CA ASP A 239 0.66 14.80 9.75
C ASP A 239 1.79 15.41 8.91
N HIS A 240 1.92 15.00 7.65
CA HIS A 240 3.05 15.33 6.78
C HIS A 240 3.13 16.80 6.35
N GLU A 241 2.07 17.58 6.56
CA GLU A 241 2.15 19.04 6.50
C GLU A 241 3.14 19.63 7.53
N VAL A 242 3.41 18.92 8.63
CA VAL A 242 4.31 19.33 9.70
C VAL A 242 5.44 18.32 9.89
N GLN A 243 5.09 17.11 10.29
CA GLN A 243 5.99 16.02 10.60
C GLN A 243 5.20 14.72 10.79
N ASN A 244 5.68 13.65 10.15
CA ASN A 244 5.15 12.29 10.28
C ASN A 244 4.74 11.96 11.73
N ASN A 245 3.50 11.50 11.89
CA ASN A 245 2.82 11.07 13.10
C ASN A 245 2.79 12.10 14.25
N TYR A 246 2.85 13.42 14.01
CA TYR A 246 2.74 14.36 15.13
C TYR A 246 1.36 14.31 15.83
N ALA A 247 1.37 14.64 17.12
CA ALA A 247 0.18 14.64 17.98
C ALA A 247 0.15 15.89 18.87
N ASP A 248 -0.70 16.86 18.53
CA ASP A 248 -0.73 18.20 19.15
C ASP A 248 0.69 18.81 19.22
N ASP A 249 1.29 18.89 20.40
CA ASP A 249 2.60 19.48 20.67
C ASP A 249 3.73 18.44 20.74
N VAL A 250 3.40 17.17 20.50
CA VAL A 250 4.33 16.03 20.51
C VAL A 250 4.84 15.74 19.09
N PRO A 251 6.16 15.76 18.86
CA PRO A 251 6.73 15.40 17.58
C PRO A 251 6.67 13.88 17.36
N GLY A 252 6.18 13.44 16.19
CA GLY A 252 6.16 12.02 15.81
C GLY A 252 7.51 11.47 15.32
N ALA A 253 8.48 12.35 15.05
CA ALA A 253 9.81 11.93 14.60
C ALA A 253 10.94 12.88 15.05
N ALA A 254 12.18 12.42 14.94
CA ALA A 254 13.35 13.28 15.17
C ALA A 254 13.41 14.41 14.11
N GLY A 255 13.42 15.66 14.58
CA GLY A 255 13.60 16.86 13.74
C GLY A 255 15.05 17.34 13.64
N ASP A 256 15.24 18.57 13.16
CA ASP A 256 16.54 19.25 13.01
C ASP A 256 17.04 19.96 14.28
N GLY A 257 16.47 19.62 15.44
CA GLY A 257 16.82 20.21 16.75
C GLY A 257 16.07 21.50 17.10
N ARG A 258 15.22 22.03 16.22
CA ARG A 258 14.31 23.14 16.57
C ARG A 258 13.21 22.68 17.54
N PRO A 259 12.67 23.57 18.40
CA PRO A 259 11.46 23.27 19.16
C PRO A 259 10.30 22.89 18.24
N PHE A 260 9.56 21.84 18.57
CA PHE A 260 8.50 21.32 17.69
C PHE A 260 7.41 22.37 17.40
N LEU A 261 6.96 23.15 18.39
CA LEU A 261 5.98 24.20 18.15
C LEU A 261 6.49 25.33 17.23
N GLU A 262 7.81 25.57 17.18
CA GLU A 262 8.38 26.49 16.19
C GLU A 262 8.29 25.90 14.76
N ARG A 263 8.51 24.59 14.62
CA ARG A 263 8.29 23.85 13.37
C ARG A 263 6.83 23.93 12.94
N ARG A 264 5.89 23.62 13.85
CA ARG A 264 4.44 23.63 13.61
C ARG A 264 3.98 25.02 13.17
N ALA A 265 4.46 26.07 13.84
CA ALA A 265 4.17 27.46 13.43
C ALA A 265 4.65 27.77 12.00
N GLY A 266 5.86 27.36 11.64
CA GLY A 266 6.38 27.53 10.28
C GLY A 266 5.61 26.72 9.23
N ALA A 267 5.19 25.51 9.56
CA ALA A 267 4.39 24.65 8.71
C ALA A 267 2.99 25.24 8.45
N TYR A 268 2.27 25.63 9.51
CA TYR A 268 0.93 26.20 9.41
C TYR A 268 0.91 27.53 8.66
N GLN A 269 1.91 28.39 8.90
CA GLN A 269 2.11 29.61 8.12
C GLN A 269 2.30 29.31 6.63
N ALA A 270 3.17 28.35 6.27
CA ALA A 270 3.37 27.97 4.88
C ALA A 270 2.11 27.34 4.25
N TYR A 271 1.37 26.52 5.00
CA TYR A 271 0.11 25.91 4.55
C TYR A 271 -0.93 26.98 4.22
N PHE A 272 -1.17 27.93 5.13
CA PHE A 272 -2.05 29.07 4.90
C PHE A 272 -1.61 29.88 3.68
N GLU A 273 -0.32 30.19 3.57
CA GLU A 273 0.25 30.94 2.45
C GLU A 273 0.02 30.28 1.09
N HIS A 274 -0.03 28.95 1.00
CA HIS A 274 -0.03 28.22 -0.28
C HIS A 274 -1.37 27.61 -0.70
N LEU A 275 -2.40 27.72 0.15
CA LEU A 275 -3.71 27.12 -0.08
C LEU A 275 -4.85 28.14 0.06
N PRO A 276 -5.97 27.94 -0.67
CA PRO A 276 -7.05 28.92 -0.78
C PRO A 276 -8.00 28.91 0.43
N LEU A 277 -7.47 29.25 1.61
CA LEU A 277 -8.22 29.29 2.88
C LEU A 277 -8.76 30.68 3.19
N ARG A 278 -9.83 30.73 3.99
CA ARG A 278 -10.37 32.00 4.52
C ARG A 278 -9.42 32.61 5.55
N ALA A 279 -9.46 33.94 5.68
CA ALA A 279 -8.67 34.68 6.66
C ALA A 279 -8.94 34.26 8.13
N ALA A 280 -10.09 33.62 8.41
CA ALA A 280 -10.37 33.06 9.74
C ALA A 280 -9.45 31.87 10.10
N SER A 281 -8.75 31.30 9.12
CA SER A 281 -7.74 30.26 9.28
C SER A 281 -6.31 30.82 9.19
N GLU A 282 -6.12 32.14 9.27
CA GLU A 282 -4.77 32.70 9.41
C GLU A 282 -4.17 32.23 10.76
N PRO A 283 -2.96 31.65 10.76
CA PRO A 283 -2.37 31.06 11.96
C PRO A 283 -1.87 32.13 12.95
N GLU A 284 -2.00 31.85 14.24
CA GLU A 284 -1.36 32.60 15.32
C GLU A 284 -0.25 31.73 15.94
N GLY A 285 0.97 31.83 15.40
CA GLY A 285 2.07 30.97 15.81
C GLY A 285 1.77 29.50 15.50
N PRO A 286 1.81 28.57 16.47
CA PRO A 286 1.55 27.15 16.24
C PRO A 286 0.06 26.80 16.22
N ASP A 287 -0.86 27.76 16.31
CA ASP A 287 -2.30 27.50 16.42
C ASP A 287 -3.05 28.03 15.20
N MET A 288 -3.92 27.21 14.61
CA MET A 288 -4.70 27.60 13.43
C MET A 288 -6.06 26.89 13.38
N LEU A 289 -7.14 27.67 13.26
CA LEU A 289 -8.49 27.09 13.15
C LEU A 289 -8.75 26.58 11.72
N LEU A 290 -8.62 25.27 11.53
CA LEU A 290 -8.85 24.63 10.22
C LEU A 290 -10.19 23.91 10.12
N TYR A 291 -10.65 23.25 11.19
CA TYR A 291 -11.93 22.54 11.16
C TYR A 291 -13.10 23.49 10.95
N ARG A 292 -14.05 23.10 10.09
CA ARG A 292 -15.16 23.96 9.67
C ARG A 292 -16.32 23.18 9.09
N ARG A 293 -17.48 23.84 8.98
CA ARG A 293 -18.71 23.26 8.44
C ARG A 293 -19.26 24.09 7.28
N PHE A 294 -19.76 23.42 6.26
CA PHE A 294 -20.49 24.06 5.16
C PHE A 294 -21.65 23.17 4.68
N ASP A 295 -22.65 23.80 4.07
CA ASP A 295 -23.86 23.15 3.59
C ASP A 295 -23.99 23.27 2.07
N VAL A 296 -24.43 22.19 1.44
CA VAL A 296 -24.85 22.15 0.03
C VAL A 296 -26.38 22.14 -0.01
N GLY A 297 -26.97 23.33 0.15
CA GLY A 297 -28.42 23.49 0.22
C GLY A 297 -29.06 22.72 1.38
N ARG A 298 -29.91 21.73 1.07
CA ARG A 298 -30.46 20.73 2.02
C ARG A 298 -29.93 19.32 1.74
N LEU A 299 -29.09 19.16 0.72
CA LEU A 299 -28.65 17.85 0.28
C LEU A 299 -27.62 17.29 1.24
N ALA A 300 -26.53 18.01 1.48
CA ALA A 300 -25.44 17.54 2.33
C ALA A 300 -24.95 18.63 3.29
N SER A 301 -24.54 18.24 4.50
CA SER A 301 -23.78 19.06 5.44
C SER A 301 -22.44 18.39 5.69
N PHE A 302 -21.34 19.12 5.48
CA PHE A 302 -19.98 18.61 5.64
C PHE A 302 -19.36 19.18 6.90
N SER A 303 -18.93 18.32 7.81
CA SER A 303 -18.04 18.67 8.93
C SER A 303 -16.63 18.23 8.57
N VAL A 304 -15.77 19.20 8.23
CA VAL A 304 -14.35 18.98 7.91
C VAL A 304 -13.57 19.03 9.22
N LEU A 305 -12.87 17.93 9.54
CA LEU A 305 -12.15 17.77 10.80
C LEU A 305 -10.64 18.07 10.65
N ASP A 306 -10.01 18.14 11.81
CA ASP A 306 -8.58 18.26 12.07
C ASP A 306 -8.29 17.27 13.19
N THR A 307 -7.67 16.15 12.87
CA THR A 307 -7.37 15.09 13.82
C THR A 307 -5.90 15.08 14.26
N ARG A 308 -5.20 16.20 14.11
CA ARG A 308 -3.77 16.31 14.45
C ARG A 308 -3.47 17.38 15.47
N GLN A 309 -4.00 18.60 15.30
CA GLN A 309 -3.64 19.71 16.19
C GLN A 309 -4.12 19.51 17.64
N TYR A 310 -5.17 18.72 17.87
CA TYR A 310 -5.84 18.61 19.18
C TYR A 310 -5.83 17.19 19.75
N ARG A 311 -5.12 16.25 19.11
CA ARG A 311 -5.11 14.85 19.53
C ARG A 311 -4.18 14.64 20.73
N THR A 312 -4.53 13.68 21.57
CA THR A 312 -3.57 13.11 22.52
C THR A 312 -2.53 12.25 21.79
N ASP A 313 -1.34 12.10 22.36
CA ASP A 313 -0.24 11.26 21.84
C ASP A 313 -0.71 9.83 21.51
N GLN A 314 -0.05 9.19 20.56
CA GLN A 314 -0.35 7.81 20.16
C GLN A 314 -0.06 6.86 21.34
N PRO A 315 -1.04 6.06 21.78
CA PRO A 315 -0.82 5.15 22.90
C PRO A 315 0.22 4.09 22.56
N CYS A 316 0.79 3.48 23.59
CA CYS A 316 1.71 2.34 23.50
C CYS A 316 2.96 2.60 22.64
N GLY A 317 3.31 3.87 22.39
CA GLY A 317 4.44 4.26 21.56
C GLY A 317 4.24 4.09 20.06
N ASP A 318 2.99 4.22 19.58
CA ASP A 318 2.60 4.29 18.16
C ASP A 318 2.80 2.99 17.35
N GLY A 319 2.43 3.01 16.07
CA GLY A 319 2.64 1.94 15.09
C GLY A 319 1.63 0.81 15.15
N ARG A 320 1.92 -0.25 14.39
CA ARG A 320 1.10 -1.47 14.33
C ARG A 320 1.55 -2.47 15.37
N ARG A 321 0.79 -2.61 16.46
CA ARG A 321 1.12 -3.52 17.57
C ARG A 321 -0.12 -3.93 18.36
N VAL A 322 0.08 -4.83 19.31
CA VAL A 322 -0.97 -5.25 20.25
C VAL A 322 -1.33 -4.07 21.17
N PRO A 323 -2.62 -3.70 21.30
CA PRO A 323 -3.07 -2.66 22.23
C PRO A 323 -2.59 -2.89 23.67
N CYS A 324 -2.18 -1.81 24.32
CA CYS A 324 -1.88 -1.76 25.75
C CYS A 324 -2.99 -1.01 26.50
N ALA A 325 -2.92 -0.99 27.84
CA ALA A 325 -3.94 -0.38 28.68
C ALA A 325 -4.17 1.13 28.44
N GLU A 326 -3.23 1.83 27.78
CA GLU A 326 -3.38 3.25 27.42
C GLU A 326 -4.47 3.48 26.36
N VAL A 327 -4.73 2.49 25.50
CA VAL A 327 -5.79 2.55 24.47
C VAL A 327 -7.18 2.66 25.09
N ASP A 328 -7.34 2.17 26.32
CA ASP A 328 -8.60 2.19 27.06
C ASP A 328 -8.87 3.52 27.79
N ASP A 329 -7.98 4.53 27.66
CA ASP A 329 -8.17 5.82 28.33
C ASP A 329 -9.43 6.53 27.78
N PRO A 330 -10.47 6.75 28.62
CA PRO A 330 -11.69 7.43 28.17
C PRO A 330 -11.46 8.89 27.78
N ALA A 331 -10.37 9.52 28.23
CA ALA A 331 -10.01 10.89 27.90
C ALA A 331 -9.20 11.03 26.59
N ALA A 332 -8.68 9.93 26.04
CA ALA A 332 -7.97 9.95 24.77
C ALA A 332 -8.88 10.47 23.64
N THR A 333 -8.30 11.25 22.73
CA THR A 333 -9.05 11.94 21.69
C THR A 333 -8.18 12.24 20.46
N LEU A 334 -8.80 12.21 19.28
CA LEU A 334 -8.20 12.71 18.03
C LEU A 334 -8.57 14.17 17.74
N THR A 335 -9.74 14.62 18.20
CA THR A 335 -10.30 15.94 17.86
C THR A 335 -10.13 16.97 18.98
N GLY A 336 -9.75 16.54 20.19
CA GLY A 336 -9.89 17.36 21.37
C GLY A 336 -11.37 17.54 21.77
N PRO A 337 -11.63 18.02 23.00
CA PRO A 337 -12.99 18.10 23.55
C PRO A 337 -13.87 19.20 22.92
N GLU A 338 -13.27 20.24 22.35
CA GLU A 338 -13.99 21.40 21.80
C GLU A 338 -14.53 21.10 20.40
N GLN A 339 -13.69 20.56 19.53
CA GLN A 339 -14.09 20.11 18.21
C GLN A 339 -15.04 18.91 18.28
N GLU A 340 -14.82 17.96 19.21
CA GLU A 340 -15.76 16.84 19.40
C GLU A 340 -17.17 17.37 19.71
N ARG A 341 -17.29 18.30 20.67
CA ARG A 341 -18.58 18.93 20.98
C ARG A 341 -19.18 19.67 19.78
N TRP A 342 -18.37 20.45 19.05
CA TRP A 342 -18.80 21.14 17.84
C TRP A 342 -19.30 20.19 16.74
N LEU A 343 -18.70 19.01 16.62
CA LEU A 343 -19.12 17.96 15.70
C LEU A 343 -20.48 17.40 16.14
N LEU A 344 -20.59 16.95 17.39
CA LEU A 344 -21.82 16.32 17.91
C LEU A 344 -23.01 17.28 17.89
N ASP A 345 -22.82 18.53 18.29
CA ASP A 345 -23.87 19.57 18.26
C ASP A 345 -24.33 19.85 16.82
N GLY A 346 -23.39 19.89 15.88
CA GLY A 346 -23.67 20.10 14.46
C GLY A 346 -24.44 18.95 13.82
N LEU A 347 -24.04 17.71 14.09
CA LEU A 347 -24.73 16.52 13.61
C LEU A 347 -26.17 16.46 14.15
N SER A 348 -26.36 16.81 15.43
CA SER A 348 -27.70 16.86 16.06
C SER A 348 -28.59 17.96 15.48
N ALA A 349 -28.00 19.10 15.11
CA ALA A 349 -28.73 20.24 14.57
C ALA A 349 -29.03 20.12 13.06
N SER A 350 -28.32 19.21 12.37
CA SER A 350 -28.40 19.09 10.92
C SER A 350 -29.78 18.68 10.43
N ARG A 351 -30.20 19.28 9.31
CA ARG A 351 -31.41 18.91 8.56
C ARG A 351 -31.08 18.50 7.13
N ALA A 352 -29.80 18.25 6.85
CA ALA A 352 -29.36 17.78 5.56
C ALA A 352 -29.84 16.33 5.32
N THR A 353 -29.89 15.94 4.04
CA THR A 353 -30.20 14.55 3.67
C THR A 353 -29.01 13.64 3.96
N TRP A 354 -27.79 14.13 3.72
CA TRP A 354 -26.53 13.45 3.97
C TRP A 354 -25.68 14.24 4.97
N ASN A 355 -25.11 13.56 5.97
CA ASN A 355 -24.21 14.16 6.96
C ASN A 355 -22.81 13.60 6.77
N VAL A 356 -21.88 14.45 6.33
CA VAL A 356 -20.54 14.01 5.93
C VAL A 356 -19.52 14.43 6.99
N ILE A 357 -18.69 13.48 7.43
CA ILE A 357 -17.52 13.72 8.25
C ILE A 357 -16.30 13.54 7.33
N ALA A 358 -15.65 14.64 6.95
CA ALA A 358 -14.46 14.61 6.11
C ALA A 358 -13.22 14.77 6.99
N GLN A 359 -12.38 13.74 7.05
CA GLN A 359 -11.26 13.67 7.99
C GLN A 359 -10.11 12.81 7.44
N GLN A 360 -9.05 12.68 8.23
CA GLN A 360 -7.73 12.26 7.79
C GLN A 360 -7.56 10.74 7.74
N THR A 361 -7.88 10.02 8.81
CA THR A 361 -7.40 8.64 9.06
C THR A 361 -8.52 7.62 9.13
N ILE A 362 -8.27 6.34 8.85
CA ILE A 362 -9.33 5.32 8.82
C ILE A 362 -10.04 5.21 10.19
N MET A 363 -11.37 5.32 10.18
CA MET A 363 -12.22 5.25 11.37
C MET A 363 -12.61 3.81 11.73
N ALA A 364 -12.84 2.95 10.73
CA ALA A 364 -13.13 1.54 10.97
C ALA A 364 -11.99 0.84 11.73
N GLN A 365 -12.32 -0.12 12.58
CA GLN A 365 -11.31 -0.97 13.21
C GLN A 365 -10.63 -1.85 12.15
N PHE A 366 -9.32 -2.07 12.26
CA PHE A 366 -8.64 -3.05 11.41
C PHE A 366 -7.66 -3.91 12.22
N ASP A 367 -7.98 -5.20 12.34
CA ASP A 367 -7.11 -6.19 12.96
C ASP A 367 -6.16 -6.82 11.93
N TYR A 368 -4.86 -6.63 12.12
CA TYR A 368 -3.83 -7.27 11.31
C TYR A 368 -3.53 -8.71 11.75
N ASP A 369 -3.97 -9.14 12.92
CA ASP A 369 -3.78 -10.50 13.40
C ASP A 369 -4.98 -11.40 13.03
N LEU A 370 -4.67 -12.66 12.69
CA LEU A 370 -5.66 -13.72 12.47
C LEU A 370 -5.76 -14.67 13.67
N GLY A 371 -4.88 -14.48 14.66
CA GLY A 371 -4.82 -15.21 15.91
C GLY A 371 -5.83 -14.72 16.95
N PRO A 372 -5.67 -15.12 18.22
CA PRO A 372 -6.52 -14.68 19.32
C PRO A 372 -6.16 -13.27 19.85
N ASP A 373 -4.99 -12.74 19.48
CA ASP A 373 -4.60 -11.38 19.84
C ASP A 373 -5.20 -10.41 18.80
N LYS A 374 -5.15 -9.11 19.10
CA LYS A 374 -5.57 -8.03 18.18
C LYS A 374 -4.36 -7.16 17.90
N VAL A 375 -4.00 -6.92 16.65
CA VAL A 375 -2.93 -6.00 16.24
C VAL A 375 -3.57 -4.88 15.44
N VAL A 376 -3.41 -3.63 15.87
CA VAL A 376 -4.06 -2.47 15.23
C VAL A 376 -3.07 -1.36 14.96
N ASN A 377 -3.45 -0.39 14.12
CA ASN A 377 -2.68 0.84 13.92
C ASN A 377 -3.05 1.89 14.98
N LEU A 378 -2.10 2.20 15.87
CA LEU A 378 -2.33 3.11 16.99
C LEU A 378 -2.30 4.60 16.62
N ASP A 379 -1.89 4.96 15.40
CA ASP A 379 -2.01 6.33 14.90
C ASP A 379 -3.43 6.69 14.46
N GLN A 380 -4.23 5.68 14.09
CA GLN A 380 -5.59 5.85 13.57
C GLN A 380 -6.63 5.77 14.68
N TRP A 381 -7.92 5.74 14.34
CA TRP A 381 -9.01 5.66 15.31
C TRP A 381 -8.98 4.41 16.21
N ASP A 382 -8.22 3.37 15.83
CA ASP A 382 -7.95 2.21 16.67
C ASP A 382 -7.05 2.49 17.88
N GLY A 383 -6.24 3.54 17.85
CA GLY A 383 -5.58 4.07 19.04
C GLY A 383 -6.53 4.81 19.99
N TYR A 384 -7.74 5.17 19.53
CA TYR A 384 -8.68 6.04 20.25
C TYR A 384 -10.11 5.49 20.27
N PRO A 385 -10.32 4.21 20.68
CA PRO A 385 -11.63 3.57 20.61
C PRO A 385 -12.69 4.27 21.47
N ALA A 386 -12.29 4.91 22.58
CA ALA A 386 -13.20 5.70 23.40
C ALA A 386 -13.78 6.91 22.64
N ALA A 387 -12.93 7.64 21.90
CA ALA A 387 -13.36 8.77 21.06
C ALA A 387 -14.24 8.31 19.90
N ARG A 388 -13.83 7.22 19.21
CA ARG A 388 -14.65 6.58 18.16
C ARG A 388 -16.04 6.22 18.68
N SER A 389 -16.09 5.59 19.85
CA SER A 389 -17.35 5.14 20.47
C SER A 389 -18.27 6.29 20.85
N ARG A 390 -17.73 7.43 21.31
CA ARG A 390 -18.54 8.62 21.59
C ARG A 390 -19.19 9.16 20.32
N ILE A 391 -18.44 9.26 19.22
CA ILE A 391 -18.96 9.78 17.95
C ILE A 391 -19.96 8.81 17.32
N LEU A 392 -19.61 7.54 17.13
CA LEU A 392 -20.51 6.55 16.55
C LEU A 392 -21.75 6.32 17.43
N GLY A 393 -21.57 6.26 18.75
CA GLY A 393 -22.65 6.18 19.71
C GLY A 393 -23.60 7.38 19.62
N HIS A 394 -23.08 8.59 19.38
CA HIS A 394 -23.92 9.78 19.17
C HIS A 394 -24.73 9.71 17.87
N LEU A 395 -24.14 9.22 16.77
CA LEU A 395 -24.86 8.99 15.51
C LEU A 395 -26.08 8.10 15.74
N ALA A 396 -25.89 6.99 16.45
CA ALA A 396 -26.95 6.05 16.79
C ALA A 396 -28.00 6.67 17.74
N GLN A 397 -27.56 7.38 18.79
CA GLN A 397 -28.45 7.96 19.80
C GLN A 397 -29.33 9.10 19.27
N GLN A 398 -28.81 9.89 18.33
CA GLN A 398 -29.54 11.03 17.75
C GLN A 398 -30.24 10.68 16.43
N ASP A 399 -30.16 9.42 15.96
CA ASP A 399 -30.69 8.98 14.66
C ASP A 399 -30.23 9.92 13.53
N VAL A 400 -28.91 10.21 13.52
CA VAL A 400 -28.33 11.11 12.53
C VAL A 400 -28.55 10.54 11.15
N ARG A 401 -29.18 11.33 10.28
CA ARG A 401 -29.58 10.88 8.96
C ARG A 401 -28.37 10.69 8.03
N ASN A 402 -28.26 9.51 7.43
CA ASN A 402 -27.29 9.15 6.38
C ASN A 402 -25.85 9.65 6.63
N PRO A 403 -25.20 9.22 7.73
CA PRO A 403 -23.83 9.58 8.01
C PRO A 403 -22.85 8.88 7.04
N VAL A 404 -21.95 9.66 6.45
CA VAL A 404 -20.87 9.19 5.58
C VAL A 404 -19.54 9.75 6.10
N VAL A 405 -18.52 8.91 6.19
CA VAL A 405 -17.15 9.29 6.58
C VAL A 405 -16.25 9.22 5.36
N LEU A 406 -15.44 10.26 5.14
CA LEU A 406 -14.39 10.30 4.11
C LEU A 406 -13.03 10.31 4.81
N SER A 407 -12.11 9.47 4.35
CA SER A 407 -10.80 9.24 4.98
C SER A 407 -9.67 9.12 3.94
N GLY A 408 -8.43 9.36 4.36
CA GLY A 408 -7.18 9.25 3.59
C GLY A 408 -6.11 8.48 4.37
N ASP A 409 -4.91 9.07 4.52
CA ASP A 409 -3.72 8.60 5.29
C ASP A 409 -3.10 7.27 4.81
N TRP A 410 -3.89 6.19 4.75
CA TRP A 410 -3.36 4.83 4.66
C TRP A 410 -2.95 4.36 3.25
N HIS A 411 -2.85 5.28 2.29
CA HIS A 411 -2.38 5.09 0.92
C HIS A 411 -3.09 3.98 0.10
N THR A 412 -4.27 3.56 0.53
CA THR A 412 -4.99 2.41 -0.02
C THR A 412 -6.48 2.68 -0.03
N SER A 413 -7.22 2.08 -0.95
CA SER A 413 -8.67 2.30 -1.11
C SER A 413 -9.48 1.34 -0.25
N TRP A 414 -10.51 1.85 0.43
CA TRP A 414 -11.41 1.03 1.26
C TRP A 414 -12.85 1.48 1.19
N VAL A 415 -13.76 0.53 1.36
CA VAL A 415 -15.16 0.78 1.72
C VAL A 415 -15.45 -0.01 2.99
N ASN A 416 -15.79 0.69 4.07
CA ASN A 416 -16.05 0.06 5.37
C ASN A 416 -17.47 0.33 5.86
N ASP A 417 -18.06 -0.68 6.50
CA ASP A 417 -19.20 -0.50 7.37
C ASP A 417 -18.71 -0.06 8.75
N LEU A 418 -19.18 1.08 9.25
CA LEU A 418 -18.88 1.53 10.60
C LEU A 418 -19.91 0.94 11.57
N LEU A 419 -19.48 -0.04 12.35
CA LEU A 419 -20.33 -0.84 13.22
C LEU A 419 -20.59 -0.17 14.57
N ALA A 420 -21.73 -0.50 15.19
CA ALA A 420 -22.01 -0.15 16.57
C ALA A 420 -21.07 -0.88 17.56
N ASP A 421 -20.66 -2.10 17.21
CA ASP A 421 -19.67 -2.90 17.93
C ASP A 421 -18.84 -3.69 16.91
N PHE A 422 -17.53 -3.44 16.86
CA PHE A 422 -16.62 -4.12 15.93
C PHE A 422 -16.25 -5.54 16.39
N ASP A 423 -16.48 -5.89 17.65
CA ASP A 423 -16.27 -7.26 18.15
C ASP A 423 -17.50 -8.16 17.88
N ASP A 424 -18.63 -7.57 17.48
CA ASP A 424 -19.81 -8.26 16.94
C ASP A 424 -20.06 -7.89 15.47
N PRO A 425 -19.66 -8.73 14.50
CA PRO A 425 -19.83 -8.43 13.07
C PRO A 425 -21.30 -8.41 12.62
N THR A 426 -22.25 -8.78 13.48
CA THR A 426 -23.69 -8.70 13.24
C THR A 426 -24.34 -7.45 13.82
N SER A 427 -23.57 -6.60 14.51
CA SER A 427 -24.06 -5.35 15.08
C SER A 427 -24.49 -4.36 13.99
N ALA A 428 -25.25 -3.35 14.39
CA ALA A 428 -25.83 -2.40 13.44
C ALA A 428 -24.74 -1.60 12.71
N VAL A 429 -24.88 -1.46 11.39
CA VAL A 429 -24.10 -0.49 10.62
C VAL A 429 -24.65 0.90 10.91
N LEU A 430 -23.80 1.80 11.41
CA LEU A 430 -24.16 3.15 11.82
C LEU A 430 -23.83 4.19 10.75
N ALA A 431 -22.78 3.97 9.96
CA ALA A 431 -22.34 4.85 8.90
C ALA A 431 -21.56 4.07 7.83
N THR A 432 -21.34 4.69 6.67
CA THR A 432 -20.46 4.17 5.63
C THR A 432 -19.19 5.01 5.56
N GLU A 433 -18.04 4.36 5.54
CA GLU A 433 -16.75 5.01 5.35
C GLU A 433 -16.19 4.71 3.95
N PHE A 434 -15.83 5.78 3.23
CA PHE A 434 -15.08 5.71 1.99
C PHE A 434 -13.67 6.23 2.23
N VAL A 435 -12.68 5.34 2.12
CA VAL A 435 -11.26 5.69 2.26
C VAL A 435 -10.63 5.78 0.88
N GLY A 436 -10.05 6.93 0.56
CA GLY A 436 -9.34 7.16 -0.68
C GLY A 436 -7.93 6.59 -0.63
N THR A 437 -7.46 6.03 -1.75
CA THR A 437 -6.02 5.83 -1.92
C THR A 437 -5.29 7.16 -1.98
N SER A 438 -3.97 7.10 -1.91
CA SER A 438 -3.07 8.20 -2.24
C SER A 438 -3.11 8.59 -3.71
N ILE A 439 -2.89 9.87 -4.00
CA ILE A 439 -2.59 10.39 -5.35
C ILE A 439 -1.30 9.76 -5.89
N SER A 440 -0.28 9.62 -5.04
CA SER A 440 1.04 9.11 -5.47
C SER A 440 1.89 8.43 -4.38
N SER A 441 1.57 8.57 -3.09
CA SER A 441 2.31 7.94 -2.00
C SER A 441 2.21 6.41 -2.04
N GLY A 442 3.31 5.69 -1.74
CA GLY A 442 3.37 4.22 -1.80
C GLY A 442 2.71 3.51 -0.62
N ALA A 443 2.19 2.30 -0.85
CA ALA A 443 1.52 1.47 0.16
C ALA A 443 2.40 0.26 0.56
N GLY A 444 3.40 0.51 1.41
CA GLY A 444 4.38 -0.49 1.86
C GLY A 444 3.84 -1.70 2.63
N TRP A 445 2.58 -1.62 3.06
CA TRP A 445 1.90 -2.55 3.96
C TRP A 445 0.74 -3.30 3.31
N ASP A 446 0.58 -3.21 1.98
CA ASP A 446 -0.52 -3.87 1.24
C ASP A 446 -0.62 -5.37 1.54
N ALA A 447 0.52 -6.07 1.60
CA ALA A 447 0.57 -7.49 1.93
C ALA A 447 0.00 -7.81 3.32
N ASP A 448 0.36 -7.01 4.33
CA ASP A 448 -0.11 -7.20 5.71
C ASP A 448 -1.61 -6.92 5.83
N VAL A 449 -2.11 -5.91 5.11
CA VAL A 449 -3.55 -5.64 5.07
C VAL A 449 -4.30 -6.81 4.43
N ARG A 450 -3.85 -7.30 3.27
CA ARG A 450 -4.51 -8.43 2.58
C ARG A 450 -4.58 -9.66 3.46
N LEU A 451 -3.51 -9.88 4.23
CA LEU A 451 -3.46 -10.95 5.23
C LEU A 451 -4.54 -10.78 6.31
N GLY A 452 -4.72 -9.57 6.84
CA GLY A 452 -5.68 -9.28 7.92
C GLY A 452 -7.16 -9.21 7.47
N LEU A 453 -7.45 -9.02 6.17
CA LEU A 453 -8.83 -8.90 5.67
C LEU A 453 -9.82 -9.96 6.20
N PRO A 454 -9.48 -11.25 6.30
CA PRO A 454 -10.40 -12.27 6.84
C PRO A 454 -10.84 -12.04 8.29
N ALA A 455 -10.08 -11.30 9.11
CA ALA A 455 -10.46 -10.93 10.47
C ALA A 455 -11.41 -9.72 10.52
N ASN A 456 -11.63 -9.03 9.39
CA ASN A 456 -12.32 -7.74 9.34
C ASN A 456 -13.51 -7.77 8.37
N PRO A 457 -14.60 -8.49 8.71
CA PRO A 457 -15.72 -8.72 7.79
C PRO A 457 -16.54 -7.47 7.43
N HIS A 458 -16.36 -6.37 8.17
CA HIS A 458 -16.95 -5.05 7.87
C HIS A 458 -16.21 -4.30 6.74
N VAL A 459 -15.02 -4.74 6.34
CA VAL A 459 -14.31 -4.23 5.16
C VAL A 459 -14.98 -4.83 3.91
N ARG A 460 -15.73 -3.99 3.17
CA ARG A 460 -16.50 -4.41 1.99
C ARG A 460 -15.69 -4.32 0.70
N PHE A 461 -14.63 -3.52 0.70
CA PHE A 461 -13.71 -3.39 -0.42
C PHE A 461 -12.34 -2.97 0.07
N TYR A 462 -11.30 -3.50 -0.56
CA TYR A 462 -9.91 -3.10 -0.36
C TYR A 462 -9.13 -3.12 -1.67
N ASN A 463 -8.33 -2.09 -1.92
CA ASN A 463 -7.26 -2.12 -2.92
C ASN A 463 -6.04 -1.31 -2.46
N GLY A 464 -4.89 -1.96 -2.28
CA GLY A 464 -3.63 -1.27 -2.02
C GLY A 464 -2.64 -1.28 -3.20
N SER A 465 -3.07 -1.71 -4.38
CA SER A 465 -2.20 -1.84 -5.55
C SER A 465 -2.04 -0.55 -6.33
N TYR A 466 -3.12 0.24 -6.45
CA TYR A 466 -3.15 1.42 -7.32
C TYR A 466 -3.32 2.73 -6.57
N ARG A 467 -2.92 3.82 -7.23
CA ARG A 467 -3.03 5.21 -6.76
C ARG A 467 -4.17 5.92 -7.50
N GLY A 468 -4.69 7.03 -6.99
CA GLY A 468 -5.84 7.71 -7.60
C GLY A 468 -6.64 8.58 -6.63
N TYR A 469 -7.96 8.62 -6.81
CA TYR A 469 -8.89 9.44 -6.03
C TYR A 469 -10.29 8.84 -6.04
N VAL A 470 -11.22 9.42 -5.27
CA VAL A 470 -12.63 8.98 -5.25
C VAL A 470 -13.55 10.11 -5.68
N MET A 471 -14.39 9.84 -6.69
CA MET A 471 -15.45 10.74 -7.13
C MET A 471 -16.77 10.34 -6.48
N CYS A 472 -17.53 11.32 -5.98
CA CYS A 472 -18.81 11.12 -5.31
C CYS A 472 -19.91 11.88 -6.05
N GLN A 473 -20.99 11.17 -6.40
CA GLN A 473 -22.22 11.72 -6.98
C GLN A 473 -23.36 11.50 -5.99
N VAL A 474 -23.94 12.59 -5.49
CA VAL A 474 -24.90 12.59 -4.38
C VAL A 474 -26.21 13.19 -4.85
N THR A 475 -27.31 12.46 -4.67
CA THR A 475 -28.69 12.92 -4.88
C THR A 475 -29.47 12.76 -3.58
N PRO A 476 -30.71 13.30 -3.47
CA PRO A 476 -31.52 13.09 -2.27
C PRO A 476 -31.79 11.61 -1.95
N GLU A 477 -31.76 10.72 -2.95
CA GLU A 477 -32.09 9.30 -2.80
C GLU A 477 -30.87 8.38 -2.72
N ARG A 478 -29.67 8.86 -3.11
CA ARG A 478 -28.49 8.00 -3.28
C ARG A 478 -27.18 8.76 -3.12
N TRP A 479 -26.22 8.14 -2.46
CA TRP A 479 -24.80 8.50 -2.53
C TRP A 479 -24.06 7.46 -3.36
N ARG A 480 -23.34 7.87 -4.39
CA ARG A 480 -22.50 7.01 -5.24
C ARG A 480 -21.04 7.40 -5.14
N SER A 481 -20.17 6.47 -4.84
CA SER A 481 -18.71 6.65 -4.83
C SER A 481 -18.03 5.79 -5.89
N THR A 482 -17.26 6.42 -6.76
CA THR A 482 -16.51 5.83 -7.88
C THR A 482 -15.02 5.94 -7.58
N TYR A 483 -14.35 4.81 -7.45
CA TYR A 483 -12.91 4.74 -7.18
C TYR A 483 -12.13 4.81 -8.48
N ARG A 484 -11.44 5.92 -8.70
CA ARG A 484 -10.59 6.17 -9.88
C ARG A 484 -9.15 5.84 -9.54
N ILE A 485 -8.49 5.11 -10.42
CA ILE A 485 -7.10 4.68 -10.28
C ILE A 485 -6.26 5.04 -11.51
N VAL A 486 -4.94 5.14 -11.32
CA VAL A 486 -3.93 5.17 -12.39
C VAL A 486 -3.00 3.96 -12.25
N LEU A 487 -2.43 3.49 -13.36
CA LEU A 487 -1.59 2.27 -13.35
C LEU A 487 -0.19 2.50 -12.78
N ASP A 488 0.40 3.67 -13.03
CA ASP A 488 1.68 4.08 -12.46
C ASP A 488 1.62 5.58 -12.16
N ALA A 489 1.66 5.95 -10.89
CA ALA A 489 1.61 7.35 -10.46
C ALA A 489 2.85 8.17 -10.83
N ARG A 490 3.92 7.53 -11.34
CA ARG A 490 5.16 8.17 -11.78
C ARG A 490 5.17 8.43 -13.29
N ASP A 491 4.27 7.79 -14.03
CA ASP A 491 4.16 7.98 -15.47
C ASP A 491 3.13 9.07 -15.77
N ALA A 492 3.62 10.19 -16.33
CA ALA A 492 2.78 11.32 -16.72
C ALA A 492 1.66 10.94 -17.66
N ASP A 493 1.85 9.90 -18.47
CA ASP A 493 0.91 9.42 -19.47
C ASP A 493 0.02 8.26 -18.96
N SER A 494 0.17 7.86 -17.69
CA SER A 494 -0.51 6.68 -17.13
C SER A 494 -2.03 6.75 -17.31
N PRO A 495 -2.68 5.74 -17.92
CA PRO A 495 -4.12 5.75 -18.10
C PRO A 495 -4.86 5.61 -16.77
N ALA A 496 -6.10 6.11 -16.73
CA ALA A 496 -6.95 6.08 -15.55
C ALA A 496 -8.20 5.21 -15.75
N TYR A 497 -8.57 4.46 -14.71
CA TYR A 497 -9.65 3.46 -14.73
C TYR A 497 -10.51 3.56 -13.47
N THR A 498 -11.72 3.01 -13.54
CA THR A 498 -12.62 2.81 -12.41
C THR A 498 -12.41 1.42 -11.84
N ILE A 499 -11.98 1.29 -10.58
CA ILE A 499 -11.80 -0.04 -9.96
C ILE A 499 -13.06 -0.56 -9.27
N GLY A 500 -14.00 0.32 -8.97
CA GLY A 500 -15.31 -0.05 -8.45
C GLY A 500 -16.21 1.15 -8.15
N VAL A 501 -17.51 0.91 -8.19
CA VAL A 501 -18.57 1.87 -7.87
C VAL A 501 -19.48 1.31 -6.78
N PHE A 502 -19.74 2.15 -5.78
CA PHE A 502 -20.48 1.79 -4.58
C PHE A 502 -21.63 2.77 -4.34
N ASP A 503 -22.83 2.24 -4.12
CA ASP A 503 -24.01 3.03 -3.78
C ASP A 503 -24.38 2.84 -2.29
N VAL A 504 -24.76 3.94 -1.65
CA VAL A 504 -25.47 3.96 -0.37
C VAL A 504 -26.86 4.52 -0.65
N ALA A 505 -27.90 3.78 -0.28
CA ALA A 505 -29.28 4.23 -0.42
C ALA A 505 -29.66 5.16 0.73
N GLU A 506 -30.52 6.13 0.45
CA GLU A 506 -31.11 6.98 1.50
C GLU A 506 -31.76 6.12 2.60
N GLY A 507 -31.46 6.43 3.86
CA GLY A 507 -31.97 5.75 5.05
C GLY A 507 -31.31 4.41 5.37
N THR A 508 -30.34 3.95 4.56
CA THR A 508 -29.70 2.64 4.74
C THR A 508 -28.18 2.77 4.69
N PRO A 509 -27.49 2.87 5.85
CA PRO A 509 -26.04 2.85 5.89
C PRO A 509 -25.51 1.47 5.45
N GLY A 510 -24.34 1.48 4.84
CA GLY A 510 -23.68 0.32 4.26
C GLY A 510 -23.66 0.41 2.73
N ALA A 511 -22.46 0.40 2.15
CA ALA A 511 -22.29 0.54 0.71
C ALA A 511 -22.45 -0.81 0.00
N VAL A 512 -23.16 -0.80 -1.13
CA VAL A 512 -23.30 -1.95 -2.02
C VAL A 512 -22.53 -1.65 -3.30
N ARG A 513 -21.67 -2.58 -3.72
CA ARG A 513 -21.01 -2.50 -5.02
C ARG A 513 -22.05 -2.69 -6.13
N VAL A 514 -22.11 -1.77 -7.08
CA VAL A 514 -23.14 -1.74 -8.15
C VAL A 514 -22.59 -1.96 -9.56
N ASP A 515 -21.27 -2.15 -9.69
CA ASP A 515 -20.62 -2.43 -10.96
C ASP A 515 -19.53 -3.52 -10.84
N THR A 516 -18.98 -3.92 -11.99
CA THR A 516 -17.78 -4.76 -12.05
C THR A 516 -16.48 -3.95 -12.03
N GLY A 517 -16.54 -2.62 -12.13
CA GLY A 517 -15.42 -1.75 -12.47
C GLY A 517 -15.05 -1.83 -13.96
N ASP A 518 -14.11 -0.98 -14.36
CA ASP A 518 -13.35 -1.14 -15.60
C ASP A 518 -12.38 -2.33 -15.47
N GLY A 519 -11.70 -2.67 -16.57
CA GLY A 519 -10.61 -3.64 -16.56
C GLY A 519 -11.04 -5.05 -16.96
N LEU A 520 -10.03 -5.90 -17.08
CA LEU A 520 -10.20 -7.34 -17.24
C LEU A 520 -10.59 -7.94 -15.89
N THR A 521 -11.79 -8.49 -15.84
CA THR A 521 -12.32 -9.17 -14.66
C THR A 521 -12.53 -10.64 -14.96
N GLY A 522 -12.69 -11.47 -13.94
CA GLY A 522 -13.12 -12.84 -14.15
C GLY A 522 -13.22 -13.62 -12.86
N ARG A 523 -13.73 -14.83 -12.98
CA ARG A 523 -13.75 -15.82 -11.90
C ARG A 523 -13.05 -17.11 -12.34
N VAL A 524 -12.21 -17.63 -11.47
CA VAL A 524 -11.53 -18.91 -11.63
C VAL A 524 -12.24 -19.95 -10.76
N THR A 525 -12.64 -21.04 -11.39
CA THR A 525 -13.31 -22.19 -10.75
C THR A 525 -12.59 -23.48 -11.09
N ASP A 526 -12.79 -24.53 -10.31
CA ASP A 526 -12.41 -25.89 -10.70
C ASP A 526 -13.53 -26.57 -11.50
N ASP A 527 -13.27 -27.77 -12.02
CA ASP A 527 -14.26 -28.56 -12.77
C ASP A 527 -15.53 -28.90 -11.96
N ALA A 528 -15.49 -28.79 -10.62
CA ALA A 528 -16.65 -28.98 -9.73
C ALA A 528 -17.43 -27.68 -9.50
N GLY A 529 -16.97 -26.56 -10.06
CA GLY A 529 -17.56 -25.23 -9.88
C GLY A 529 -17.18 -24.55 -8.56
N ALA A 530 -16.22 -25.11 -7.80
CA ALA A 530 -15.72 -24.48 -6.60
C ALA A 530 -14.73 -23.36 -6.97
N PRO A 531 -14.71 -22.24 -6.23
CA PRO A 531 -13.77 -21.16 -6.49
C PRO A 531 -12.32 -21.61 -6.25
N VAL A 532 -11.41 -21.20 -7.13
CA VAL A 532 -9.96 -21.42 -6.96
C VAL A 532 -9.33 -20.10 -6.54
N GLY A 533 -9.07 -19.95 -5.24
CA GLY A 533 -8.31 -18.83 -4.70
C GLY A 533 -6.81 -18.96 -4.91
N GLN A 534 -6.09 -17.83 -4.85
CA GLN A 534 -4.64 -17.74 -5.03
C GLN A 534 -4.14 -18.22 -6.42
N ALA A 535 -5.01 -18.31 -7.42
CA ALA A 535 -4.61 -18.58 -8.80
C ALA A 535 -3.93 -17.34 -9.38
N GLU A 536 -2.75 -17.50 -9.97
CA GLU A 536 -2.06 -16.43 -10.73
C GLU A 536 -2.82 -16.21 -12.04
N VAL A 537 -3.17 -14.96 -12.31
CA VAL A 537 -3.71 -14.50 -13.58
C VAL A 537 -2.70 -13.51 -14.18
N ALA A 538 -1.96 -13.96 -15.18
CA ALA A 538 -0.98 -13.16 -15.89
C ALA A 538 -1.52 -12.74 -17.27
N VAL A 539 -1.36 -11.46 -17.61
CA VAL A 539 -1.72 -10.93 -18.93
C VAL A 539 -0.44 -10.66 -19.70
N THR A 540 -0.37 -11.18 -20.92
CA THR A 540 0.77 -11.03 -21.82
C THR A 540 0.35 -10.29 -23.09
N ARG A 541 1.27 -9.50 -23.64
CA ARG A 541 1.17 -8.84 -24.95
C ARG A 541 2.48 -9.05 -25.69
N ASP A 542 2.40 -9.50 -26.93
CA ASP A 542 3.57 -9.83 -27.77
C ASP A 542 4.59 -10.75 -27.07
N GLY A 543 4.08 -11.70 -26.26
CA GLY A 543 4.90 -12.64 -25.49
C GLY A 543 5.51 -12.09 -24.20
N SER A 544 5.35 -10.80 -23.90
CA SER A 544 5.81 -10.17 -22.66
C SER A 544 4.68 -10.06 -21.65
N GLN A 545 4.92 -10.37 -20.39
CA GLN A 545 3.96 -10.12 -19.31
C GLN A 545 3.81 -8.60 -19.10
N VAL A 546 2.58 -8.10 -19.20
CA VAL A 546 2.25 -6.68 -19.01
C VAL A 546 1.49 -6.41 -17.72
N ALA A 547 0.82 -7.43 -17.16
CA ALA A 547 0.17 -7.35 -15.85
C ALA A 547 0.06 -8.73 -15.21
N THR A 548 -0.05 -8.79 -13.88
CA THR A 548 -0.35 -10.03 -13.15
C THR A 548 -1.14 -9.72 -11.89
N THR A 549 -2.04 -10.62 -11.49
CA THR A 549 -2.82 -10.57 -10.25
C THR A 549 -3.04 -11.97 -9.72
N PHE A 550 -3.65 -12.08 -8.54
CA PHE A 550 -4.06 -13.34 -7.96
C PHE A 550 -5.56 -13.31 -7.63
N THR A 551 -6.21 -14.47 -7.72
CA THR A 551 -7.62 -14.57 -7.34
C THR A 551 -7.84 -14.46 -5.84
N ASP A 552 -8.93 -13.81 -5.45
CA ASP A 552 -9.45 -13.80 -4.08
C ASP A 552 -9.97 -15.20 -3.66
N PRO A 553 -10.37 -15.41 -2.40
CA PRO A 553 -10.91 -16.71 -1.94
C PRO A 553 -12.17 -17.19 -2.69
N ASP A 554 -12.92 -16.29 -3.33
CA ASP A 554 -14.09 -16.60 -4.16
C ASP A 554 -13.72 -16.84 -5.64
N GLY A 555 -12.43 -16.86 -5.95
CA GLY A 555 -11.88 -17.07 -7.28
C GLY A 555 -11.94 -15.82 -8.17
N ARG A 556 -12.33 -14.65 -7.66
CA ARG A 556 -12.48 -13.44 -8.48
C ARG A 556 -11.15 -12.72 -8.65
N TRP A 557 -10.97 -12.08 -9.79
CA TRP A 557 -9.79 -11.27 -10.08
C TRP A 557 -10.14 -10.04 -10.93
N VAL A 558 -9.27 -9.03 -10.86
CA VAL A 558 -9.31 -7.82 -11.68
C VAL A 558 -7.90 -7.41 -12.08
N LEU A 559 -7.74 -6.98 -13.33
CA LEU A 559 -6.52 -6.43 -13.91
C LEU A 559 -6.85 -5.30 -14.86
N PHE A 560 -5.91 -4.37 -15.01
CA PHE A 560 -6.06 -3.25 -15.93
C PHE A 560 -4.91 -3.29 -16.93
N VAL A 561 -5.27 -3.25 -18.21
CA VAL A 561 -4.32 -3.21 -19.32
C VAL A 561 -4.82 -2.23 -20.38
N PRO A 562 -3.94 -1.55 -21.11
CA PRO A 562 -4.33 -0.71 -22.23
C PRO A 562 -5.08 -1.50 -23.32
N GLU A 563 -5.82 -0.81 -24.18
CA GLU A 563 -6.51 -1.42 -25.33
C GLU A 563 -5.57 -2.24 -26.22
N GLY A 564 -6.13 -3.22 -26.93
CA GLY A 564 -5.41 -4.08 -27.87
C GLY A 564 -5.48 -5.57 -27.54
N GLU A 565 -4.84 -6.38 -28.37
CA GLU A 565 -4.78 -7.84 -28.19
C GLU A 565 -3.91 -8.22 -26.98
N VAL A 566 -4.42 -9.14 -26.17
CA VAL A 566 -3.73 -9.68 -24.99
C VAL A 566 -4.03 -11.17 -24.82
N THR A 567 -3.14 -11.90 -24.15
CA THR A 567 -3.37 -13.27 -23.72
C THR A 567 -3.38 -13.35 -22.20
N VAL A 568 -4.53 -13.74 -21.64
CA VAL A 568 -4.72 -14.04 -20.22
C VAL A 568 -4.32 -15.49 -19.96
N GLN A 569 -3.39 -15.71 -19.05
CA GLN A 569 -2.91 -17.01 -18.60
C GLN A 569 -3.32 -17.19 -17.14
N VAL A 570 -4.03 -18.27 -16.82
CA VAL A 570 -4.45 -18.60 -15.45
C VAL A 570 -3.73 -19.87 -15.01
N ARG A 571 -3.07 -19.81 -13.85
CA ARG A 571 -2.30 -20.92 -13.26
C ARG A 571 -2.58 -21.05 -11.77
N ALA A 572 -2.68 -22.26 -11.28
CA ALA A 572 -2.78 -22.54 -9.84
C ALA A 572 -2.09 -23.87 -9.54
N VAL A 573 -1.41 -23.96 -8.39
CA VAL A 573 -0.79 -25.22 -7.95
C VAL A 573 -1.85 -26.30 -7.85
N GLY A 574 -1.60 -27.45 -8.47
CA GLY A 574 -2.53 -28.58 -8.47
C GLY A 574 -3.50 -28.62 -9.64
N TYR A 575 -3.40 -27.69 -10.59
CA TYR A 575 -4.31 -27.57 -11.72
C TYR A 575 -3.58 -27.41 -13.07
N GLU A 576 -4.25 -27.80 -14.15
CA GLU A 576 -3.83 -27.47 -15.50
C GLU A 576 -4.07 -25.98 -15.78
N GLY A 577 -3.02 -25.27 -16.17
CA GLY A 577 -3.14 -23.87 -16.56
C GLY A 577 -3.90 -23.71 -17.88
N VAL A 578 -4.64 -22.60 -17.99
CA VAL A 578 -5.40 -22.26 -19.20
C VAL A 578 -4.94 -20.91 -19.75
N SER A 579 -5.03 -20.73 -21.07
CA SER A 579 -4.71 -19.46 -21.73
C SER A 579 -5.84 -19.06 -22.66
N ARG A 580 -6.17 -17.77 -22.69
CA ARG A 580 -7.20 -17.20 -23.56
C ARG A 580 -6.71 -15.88 -24.15
N THR A 581 -6.76 -15.77 -25.47
CA THR A 581 -6.48 -14.53 -26.17
C THR A 581 -7.78 -13.76 -26.39
N LEU A 582 -7.75 -12.46 -26.13
CA LEU A 582 -8.87 -11.54 -26.37
C LEU A 582 -8.36 -10.17 -26.81
N THR A 583 -9.24 -9.37 -27.38
CA THR A 583 -8.98 -7.96 -27.66
C THR A 583 -9.67 -7.13 -26.60
N VAL A 584 -8.90 -6.29 -25.89
CA VAL A 584 -9.43 -5.27 -24.98
C VAL A 584 -9.85 -4.08 -25.84
N ASP A 585 -11.13 -3.72 -25.82
CA ASP A 585 -11.65 -2.59 -26.57
C ASP A 585 -11.41 -1.26 -25.84
N GLY A 586 -11.83 -0.14 -26.46
CA GLY A 586 -11.66 1.19 -25.90
C GLY A 586 -12.44 1.47 -24.60
N SER A 587 -13.33 0.56 -24.18
CA SER A 587 -13.95 0.62 -22.83
C SER A 587 -13.02 0.10 -21.74
N GLY A 588 -11.90 -0.53 -22.11
CA GLY A 588 -10.93 -1.10 -21.19
C GLY A 588 -11.44 -2.30 -20.41
N SER A 589 -12.63 -2.84 -20.75
CA SER A 589 -13.37 -3.79 -19.89
C SER A 589 -13.68 -5.10 -20.62
N ALA A 590 -13.36 -6.23 -20.00
CA ALA A 590 -13.80 -7.54 -20.47
C ALA A 590 -13.87 -8.54 -19.32
N THR A 591 -14.74 -9.55 -19.45
CA THR A 591 -14.82 -10.66 -18.47
C THR A 591 -14.22 -11.93 -19.05
N VAL A 592 -13.29 -12.54 -18.31
CA VAL A 592 -12.54 -13.75 -18.69
C VAL A 592 -12.62 -14.77 -17.54
N ASP A 593 -13.72 -15.52 -17.49
CA ASP A 593 -13.83 -16.62 -16.54
C ASP A 593 -12.96 -17.80 -16.97
N ALA A 594 -12.37 -18.52 -16.01
CA ALA A 594 -11.57 -19.71 -16.26
C ALA A 594 -12.09 -20.88 -15.40
N THR A 595 -12.06 -22.07 -16.01
CA THR A 595 -12.25 -23.32 -15.28
C THR A 595 -10.95 -24.10 -15.39
N LEU A 596 -10.37 -24.46 -14.25
CA LEU A 596 -9.12 -25.19 -14.15
C LEU A 596 -9.40 -26.66 -13.83
N THR A 597 -8.75 -27.54 -14.59
CA THR A 597 -8.85 -28.98 -14.38
C THR A 597 -7.83 -29.44 -13.35
N ARG A 598 -8.27 -30.17 -12.33
CA ARG A 598 -7.39 -30.66 -11.27
C ARG A 598 -6.47 -31.76 -11.80
N LEU A 599 -5.18 -31.68 -11.46
CA LEU A 599 -4.22 -32.72 -11.79
C LEU A 599 -4.53 -34.00 -11.02
N THR A 600 -4.67 -35.12 -11.74
CA THR A 600 -4.91 -36.45 -11.17
C THR A 600 -3.65 -37.30 -11.08
N GLY A 601 -2.67 -37.06 -11.95
CA GLY A 601 -1.35 -37.71 -11.96
C GLY A 601 -0.24 -36.83 -11.40
N ALA A 602 1.01 -37.25 -11.62
CA ALA A 602 2.20 -36.44 -11.39
C ALA A 602 2.99 -36.31 -12.69
N ARG A 603 3.56 -35.13 -12.94
CA ARG A 603 4.36 -34.87 -14.14
C ARG A 603 5.57 -34.00 -13.84
N ALA A 604 6.62 -34.14 -14.66
CA ALA A 604 7.79 -33.27 -14.66
C ALA A 604 7.98 -32.69 -16.07
N GLY A 605 8.17 -31.38 -16.18
CA GLY A 605 8.34 -30.74 -17.48
C GLY A 605 8.77 -29.28 -17.39
N THR A 606 9.10 -28.70 -18.54
CA THR A 606 9.36 -27.26 -18.71
C THR A 606 8.07 -26.55 -19.14
N GLU A 607 8.11 -25.22 -19.33
CA GLU A 607 6.98 -24.37 -19.73
C GLU A 607 5.83 -24.27 -18.70
N VAL A 608 6.00 -24.91 -17.55
CA VAL A 608 5.16 -24.75 -16.35
C VAL A 608 5.89 -23.82 -15.38
N LEU A 609 5.13 -23.01 -14.66
CA LEU A 609 5.64 -22.11 -13.63
C LEU A 609 4.90 -22.36 -12.32
N VAL A 610 5.61 -22.33 -11.21
CA VAL A 610 4.98 -22.31 -9.87
C VAL A 610 4.45 -20.90 -9.64
N PRO A 611 3.15 -20.70 -9.40
CA PRO A 611 2.59 -19.37 -9.21
C PRO A 611 3.05 -18.77 -7.87
N GLY A 612 3.49 -17.53 -7.87
CA GLY A 612 3.81 -16.80 -6.65
C GLY A 612 4.65 -15.53 -6.89
N PRO A 613 4.63 -14.59 -5.93
CA PRO A 613 5.34 -13.32 -6.04
C PRO A 613 6.86 -13.46 -5.91
N ARG A 614 7.35 -14.56 -5.35
CA ARG A 614 8.78 -14.85 -5.17
C ARG A 614 9.36 -15.81 -6.21
N ARG A 615 8.55 -16.23 -7.19
CA ARG A 615 8.97 -17.16 -8.25
C ARG A 615 10.28 -16.71 -8.88
N GLU A 616 11.30 -17.56 -8.79
CA GLU A 616 12.56 -17.41 -9.49
C GLU A 616 12.61 -18.22 -10.79
N ALA A 617 11.98 -19.39 -10.82
CA ALA A 617 12.10 -20.27 -11.99
C ALA A 617 11.49 -19.64 -13.24
N GLY A 618 12.22 -19.78 -14.34
CA GLY A 618 11.76 -19.41 -15.67
C GLY A 618 11.12 -20.62 -16.37
N VAL A 619 10.48 -20.36 -17.51
CA VAL A 619 9.81 -21.39 -18.34
C VAL A 619 10.75 -22.49 -18.86
N ARG A 620 12.06 -22.34 -18.68
CA ARG A 620 13.11 -23.28 -19.11
C ARG A 620 13.60 -24.19 -17.99
N ASP A 621 13.21 -23.93 -16.75
CA ASP A 621 13.46 -24.81 -15.61
C ASP A 621 12.39 -25.90 -15.53
N VAL A 622 12.65 -26.96 -14.77
CA VAL A 622 11.76 -28.12 -14.70
C VAL A 622 10.88 -28.04 -13.48
N VAL A 623 9.57 -28.16 -13.64
CA VAL A 623 8.61 -28.24 -12.54
C VAL A 623 8.13 -29.68 -12.39
N LEU A 624 8.22 -30.22 -11.17
CA LEU A 624 7.51 -31.41 -10.74
C LEU A 624 6.19 -30.98 -10.09
N GLU A 625 5.06 -31.48 -10.57
CA GLU A 625 3.75 -31.12 -10.02
C GLU A 625 2.78 -32.29 -9.99
N ASN A 626 1.83 -32.22 -9.06
CA ASN A 626 0.66 -33.08 -8.96
C ASN A 626 -0.52 -32.27 -8.41
N GLY A 627 -1.65 -32.91 -8.10
CA GLY A 627 -2.84 -32.25 -7.55
C GLY A 627 -2.72 -31.64 -6.14
N GLU A 628 -1.54 -31.67 -5.50
CA GLU A 628 -1.32 -31.20 -4.12
C GLU A 628 -0.17 -30.19 -3.97
N LEU A 629 0.89 -30.27 -4.78
CA LEU A 629 2.03 -29.34 -4.72
C LEU A 629 2.74 -29.21 -6.07
N ALA A 630 3.58 -28.18 -6.18
CA ALA A 630 4.53 -28.01 -7.27
C ALA A 630 5.92 -27.60 -6.75
N LEU A 631 6.97 -28.15 -7.36
CA LEU A 631 8.39 -27.88 -7.05
C LEU A 631 9.12 -27.55 -8.35
N ALA A 632 9.71 -26.35 -8.46
CA ALA A 632 10.59 -26.00 -9.56
C ALA A 632 12.04 -26.36 -9.23
N VAL A 633 12.76 -26.94 -10.21
CA VAL A 633 14.17 -27.33 -10.12
C VAL A 633 14.94 -26.67 -11.26
N SER A 634 15.98 -25.91 -10.90
CA SER A 634 16.83 -25.17 -11.82
C SER A 634 17.43 -26.04 -12.92
N VAL A 635 17.38 -25.55 -14.17
CA VAL A 635 18.11 -26.06 -15.32
C VAL A 635 18.92 -24.97 -16.01
N VAL A 636 18.41 -23.74 -16.02
CA VAL A 636 19.11 -22.58 -16.59
C VAL A 636 19.20 -21.41 -15.62
N THR A 637 18.22 -21.29 -14.72
CA THR A 637 18.15 -20.16 -13.80
C THR A 637 19.17 -20.32 -12.70
N GLN A 638 19.91 -19.24 -12.45
CA GLN A 638 20.86 -19.14 -11.35
C GLN A 638 20.34 -18.12 -10.36
N ASP A 639 20.03 -18.60 -9.16
CA ASP A 639 19.74 -17.76 -8.00
C ASP A 639 20.97 -16.88 -7.68
N GLY A 640 20.76 -15.56 -7.58
CA GLY A 640 21.82 -14.58 -7.35
C GLY A 640 22.49 -14.71 -5.97
N GLN A 641 21.74 -15.12 -4.94
CA GLN A 641 22.21 -15.32 -3.57
C GLN A 641 22.99 -16.63 -3.40
N MET A 642 22.71 -17.61 -4.25
CA MET A 642 23.44 -18.89 -4.31
C MET A 642 24.57 -18.93 -5.37
N THR A 643 24.97 -17.79 -5.97
CA THR A 643 25.97 -17.70 -7.06
C THR A 643 27.43 -18.03 -6.64
N PRO A 644 28.21 -18.82 -7.41
CA PRO A 644 27.85 -19.49 -8.66
C PRO A 644 26.96 -20.70 -8.38
N THR A 645 25.68 -20.57 -8.70
CA THR A 645 24.68 -21.59 -8.49
C THR A 645 24.84 -22.61 -9.59
N THR A 646 24.60 -23.85 -9.20
CA THR A 646 24.75 -24.98 -10.09
C THR A 646 23.34 -25.50 -10.30
N ILE A 647 23.01 -25.84 -11.53
CA ILE A 647 21.71 -26.37 -11.93
C ILE A 647 21.26 -27.53 -11.02
N GLY A 648 19.96 -27.81 -10.96
CA GLY A 648 19.42 -28.94 -10.21
C GLY A 648 19.08 -28.65 -8.75
N LYS A 649 19.12 -27.38 -8.34
CA LYS A 649 18.62 -26.91 -7.03
C LYS A 649 17.13 -26.54 -7.14
N PRO A 650 16.32 -26.80 -6.10
CA PRO A 650 14.99 -26.21 -6.04
C PRO A 650 15.06 -24.70 -6.12
N LEU A 651 14.12 -24.11 -6.84
CA LEU A 651 13.92 -22.66 -6.94
C LEU A 651 12.64 -22.28 -6.20
N ASP A 652 11.53 -22.90 -6.59
CA ASP A 652 10.21 -22.55 -6.08
C ASP A 652 9.50 -23.78 -5.48
N LEU A 653 8.66 -23.57 -4.48
CA LEU A 653 7.81 -24.61 -3.88
C LEU A 653 6.51 -24.01 -3.35
N ALA A 654 5.37 -24.64 -3.67
CA ALA A 654 4.08 -24.23 -3.12
C ALA A 654 3.11 -25.39 -3.00
N ALA A 655 2.21 -25.31 -2.01
CA ALA A 655 1.07 -26.22 -1.88
C ALA A 655 -0.13 -25.72 -2.70
N ARG A 656 -1.04 -26.63 -3.03
CA ARG A 656 -2.34 -26.27 -3.62
C ARG A 656 -3.08 -25.28 -2.72
N GLY A 657 -3.54 -24.18 -3.31
CA GLY A 657 -4.19 -23.07 -2.60
C GLY A 657 -3.22 -22.07 -1.97
N GLY A 658 -1.91 -22.28 -2.13
CA GLY A 658 -0.86 -21.35 -1.76
C GLY A 658 -0.10 -20.80 -2.97
N GLN A 659 0.84 -19.91 -2.68
CA GLN A 659 1.74 -19.28 -3.64
C GLN A 659 3.19 -19.58 -3.27
N ASP A 660 4.11 -19.53 -4.22
CA ASP A 660 5.53 -19.61 -3.89
C ASP A 660 6.00 -18.39 -3.07
N GLN A 661 6.70 -18.68 -1.97
CA GLN A 661 7.27 -17.71 -1.03
C GLN A 661 8.72 -18.08 -0.63
N ILE A 662 9.27 -19.11 -1.26
CA ILE A 662 10.64 -19.55 -1.00
C ILE A 662 11.59 -18.53 -1.63
N ASP A 663 12.65 -18.20 -0.91
CA ASP A 663 13.80 -17.48 -1.50
C ASP A 663 14.69 -18.53 -2.18
N TRP A 664 15.17 -19.49 -1.37
CA TRP A 664 16.03 -20.56 -1.85
C TRP A 664 15.94 -21.81 -1.00
N ILE A 665 16.22 -22.96 -1.64
CA ILE A 665 16.42 -24.24 -0.96
C ILE A 665 17.71 -24.90 -1.46
N ASN A 666 18.64 -25.16 -0.57
CA ASN A 666 19.90 -25.79 -0.89
C ASN A 666 19.87 -27.30 -0.57
N LEU A 667 19.41 -28.12 -1.53
CA LEU A 667 19.34 -29.58 -1.41
C LEU A 667 20.37 -30.29 -2.32
N PRO A 668 21.43 -30.94 -1.79
CA PRO A 668 22.09 -30.73 -0.51
C PRO A 668 23.34 -29.83 -0.66
N TYR A 669 23.92 -29.42 0.46
CA TYR A 669 25.31 -28.92 0.52
C TYR A 669 26.26 -30.00 1.09
N ALA A 670 27.57 -29.89 0.82
CA ALA A 670 28.57 -30.79 1.39
C ALA A 670 29.98 -30.20 1.43
N GLN A 671 30.61 -30.06 2.60
CA GLN A 671 31.92 -29.41 2.71
C GLN A 671 32.80 -30.03 3.81
N VAL A 672 34.11 -29.78 3.74
CA VAL A 672 35.06 -30.34 4.72
C VAL A 672 35.00 -29.66 6.09
N ALA A 673 34.68 -28.37 6.12
CA ALA A 673 34.59 -27.58 7.34
C ALA A 673 33.13 -27.51 7.83
N GLN A 674 32.94 -27.46 9.15
CA GLN A 674 31.60 -27.27 9.70
C GLN A 674 31.05 -25.89 9.31
N PRO A 675 29.86 -25.78 8.71
CA PRO A 675 29.23 -24.49 8.44
C PRO A 675 28.95 -23.72 9.73
N THR A 676 29.47 -22.48 9.83
CA THR A 676 29.29 -21.55 10.95
C THR A 676 29.27 -20.10 10.46
N GLY A 677 28.82 -19.17 11.29
CA GLY A 677 28.68 -17.75 10.95
C GLY A 677 27.31 -17.40 10.35
N THR A 678 27.08 -16.12 10.10
CA THR A 678 25.82 -15.56 9.59
C THR A 678 25.49 -16.02 8.17
N GLU A 679 26.51 -16.30 7.38
CA GLU A 679 26.41 -16.71 5.98
C GLU A 679 26.69 -18.21 5.78
N ALA A 680 26.53 -19.02 6.84
CA ALA A 680 26.83 -20.45 6.80
C ALA A 680 26.01 -21.21 5.74
N TRP A 681 24.82 -20.70 5.43
CA TRP A 681 23.91 -21.19 4.40
C TRP A 681 24.46 -21.04 2.97
N GLN A 682 25.40 -20.11 2.74
CA GLN A 682 26.11 -19.94 1.45
C GLN A 682 27.10 -21.10 1.17
N SER A 683 26.83 -22.30 1.68
CA SER A 683 27.62 -23.49 1.41
C SER A 683 27.35 -24.00 0.00
N ARG A 684 28.11 -23.45 -0.96
CA ARG A 684 27.96 -23.65 -2.42
C ARG A 684 28.78 -24.84 -2.94
N THR A 685 28.72 -25.96 -2.25
CA THR A 685 29.77 -26.98 -2.33
C THR A 685 29.38 -28.27 -3.05
N VAL A 686 28.12 -28.43 -3.46
CA VAL A 686 27.71 -29.47 -4.42
C VAL A 686 27.42 -28.81 -5.76
N ARG A 687 28.24 -29.13 -6.77
CA ARG A 687 28.09 -28.60 -8.12
C ARG A 687 27.55 -29.66 -9.08
N SER A 688 26.29 -29.51 -9.47
CA SER A 688 25.70 -30.32 -10.53
C SER A 688 26.20 -29.89 -11.91
N SER A 689 26.39 -30.88 -12.78
CA SER A 689 26.71 -30.69 -14.20
C SER A 689 25.60 -31.19 -15.13
N GLU A 690 24.64 -31.93 -14.59
CA GLU A 690 23.59 -32.57 -15.37
C GLU A 690 22.28 -32.58 -14.58
N VAL A 691 21.17 -32.33 -15.28
CA VAL A 691 19.80 -32.51 -14.81
C VAL A 691 19.08 -33.43 -15.79
N GLN A 692 18.48 -34.49 -15.28
CA GLN A 692 17.75 -35.50 -16.04
C GLN A 692 16.30 -35.51 -15.56
N VAL A 693 15.37 -35.35 -16.49
CA VAL A 693 13.94 -35.49 -16.22
C VAL A 693 13.51 -36.91 -16.56
N GLY A 694 12.79 -37.54 -15.65
CA GLY A 694 12.30 -38.91 -15.77
C GLY A 694 10.91 -39.07 -15.16
N GLY A 695 10.52 -40.32 -14.93
CA GLY A 695 9.22 -40.66 -14.34
C GLY A 695 8.26 -41.39 -15.28
N SER A 696 7.10 -41.73 -14.74
CA SER A 696 5.96 -42.33 -15.44
C SER A 696 4.68 -41.53 -15.11
N GLY A 697 3.53 -41.83 -15.73
CA GLY A 697 2.31 -41.02 -15.56
C GLY A 697 1.83 -40.79 -14.12
N ASP A 698 2.25 -41.64 -13.16
CA ASP A 698 1.90 -41.53 -11.75
C ASP A 698 3.05 -41.04 -10.85
N VAL A 699 4.25 -40.82 -11.41
CA VAL A 699 5.45 -40.41 -10.68
C VAL A 699 6.30 -39.48 -11.54
N ALA A 700 6.43 -38.22 -11.12
CA ALA A 700 7.38 -37.27 -11.65
C ALA A 700 8.75 -37.46 -11.00
N GLU A 701 9.83 -37.45 -11.79
CA GLU A 701 11.18 -37.57 -11.26
C GLU A 701 12.13 -36.58 -11.93
N VAL A 702 12.98 -35.93 -11.12
CA VAL A 702 14.12 -35.15 -11.60
C VAL A 702 15.35 -35.64 -10.85
N SER A 703 16.41 -35.99 -11.57
CA SER A 703 17.69 -36.35 -10.96
C SER A 703 18.81 -35.46 -11.44
N THR A 704 19.77 -35.21 -10.56
CA THR A 704 20.89 -34.32 -10.81
C THR A 704 22.17 -35.06 -10.49
N VAL A 705 23.23 -34.80 -11.25
CA VAL A 705 24.54 -35.41 -11.04
C VAL A 705 25.59 -34.32 -10.98
N GLY A 706 26.44 -34.40 -9.96
CA GLY A 706 27.47 -33.43 -9.67
C GLY A 706 28.62 -33.98 -8.84
N VAL A 707 29.42 -33.05 -8.33
CA VAL A 707 30.57 -33.35 -7.45
C VAL A 707 30.61 -32.41 -6.27
N VAL A 708 31.29 -32.82 -5.21
CA VAL A 708 31.64 -31.93 -4.10
C VAL A 708 32.84 -31.06 -4.51
N VAL A 709 32.66 -29.74 -4.50
CA VAL A 709 33.71 -28.76 -4.83
C VAL A 709 34.84 -28.84 -3.81
N GLY A 710 36.08 -28.98 -4.29
CA GLY A 710 37.26 -29.20 -3.45
C GLY A 710 37.45 -30.65 -2.98
N VAL A 711 36.50 -31.54 -3.30
CA VAL A 711 36.58 -32.98 -3.03
C VAL A 711 35.96 -33.76 -4.20
N GLU A 712 36.43 -33.48 -5.41
CA GLU A 712 35.79 -33.89 -6.68
C GLU A 712 35.71 -35.42 -6.87
N GLN A 713 36.47 -36.19 -6.09
CA GLN A 713 36.36 -37.65 -5.98
C GLN A 713 35.03 -38.12 -5.36
N VAL A 714 34.28 -37.23 -4.71
CA VAL A 714 32.93 -37.50 -4.20
C VAL A 714 31.91 -36.96 -5.19
N SER A 715 31.31 -37.88 -5.93
CA SER A 715 30.15 -37.59 -6.79
C SER A 715 28.88 -37.52 -5.94
N VAL A 716 27.95 -36.67 -6.35
CA VAL A 716 26.64 -36.50 -5.70
C VAL A 716 25.55 -36.70 -6.74
N ARG A 717 24.60 -37.61 -6.46
CA ARG A 717 23.35 -37.72 -7.21
C ARG A 717 22.20 -37.32 -6.30
N THR A 718 21.41 -36.33 -6.69
CA THR A 718 20.17 -35.98 -5.97
C THR A 718 18.98 -36.33 -6.84
N THR A 719 18.00 -37.05 -6.28
CA THR A 719 16.76 -37.41 -6.98
C THR A 719 15.58 -36.84 -6.23
N TYR A 720 14.75 -36.07 -6.92
CA TYR A 720 13.46 -35.56 -6.48
C TYR A 720 12.37 -36.41 -7.12
N ARG A 721 11.49 -36.99 -6.31
CA ARG A 721 10.42 -37.85 -6.78
C ARG A 721 9.09 -37.42 -6.18
N LEU A 722 8.10 -37.18 -7.04
CA LEU A 722 6.76 -36.77 -6.66
C LEU A 722 5.74 -37.74 -7.23
N ALA A 723 5.04 -38.46 -6.37
CA ALA A 723 3.97 -39.38 -6.78
C ALA A 723 2.62 -38.65 -6.89
N ALA A 724 1.70 -39.18 -7.69
CA ALA A 724 0.33 -38.68 -7.79
C ALA A 724 -0.36 -38.62 -6.41
N GLY A 725 -0.96 -37.47 -6.08
CA GLY A 725 -1.64 -37.23 -4.80
C GLY A 725 -0.73 -37.16 -3.56
N SER A 726 0.59 -37.34 -3.72
CA SER A 726 1.54 -37.14 -2.62
C SER A 726 1.58 -35.67 -2.25
N LYS A 727 1.64 -35.38 -0.96
CA LYS A 727 1.90 -34.02 -0.49
C LYS A 727 3.38 -33.79 -0.22
N ASP A 728 4.24 -34.78 -0.48
CA ASP A 728 5.68 -34.70 -0.25
C ASP A 728 6.46 -35.04 -1.51
N VAL A 729 7.57 -34.34 -1.70
CA VAL A 729 8.61 -34.71 -2.65
C VAL A 729 9.63 -35.55 -1.91
N GLU A 730 9.80 -36.81 -2.32
CA GLU A 730 10.88 -37.66 -1.82
C GLU A 730 12.21 -37.16 -2.40
N VAL A 731 13.18 -36.86 -1.54
CA VAL A 731 14.50 -36.35 -1.93
C VAL A 731 15.60 -37.24 -1.38
N THR A 732 16.32 -37.90 -2.28
CA THR A 732 17.48 -38.74 -1.94
C THR A 732 18.73 -38.17 -2.54
N SER A 733 19.71 -37.83 -1.70
CA SER A 733 21.04 -37.42 -2.13
C SER A 733 22.07 -38.50 -1.80
N THR A 734 22.63 -39.13 -2.82
CA THR A 734 23.66 -40.17 -2.71
C THR A 734 25.04 -39.57 -2.95
N PHE A 735 25.89 -39.61 -1.93
CA PHE A 735 27.29 -39.21 -2.00
C PHE A 735 28.14 -40.46 -2.20
N ARG A 736 28.89 -40.56 -3.30
CA ARG A 736 29.75 -41.71 -3.60
C ARG A 736 31.20 -41.30 -3.74
N ASN A 737 32.06 -41.89 -2.91
CA ASN A 737 33.50 -41.66 -2.92
C ASN A 737 34.20 -42.64 -3.88
N ALA A 738 34.59 -42.15 -5.05
CA ALA A 738 35.36 -42.93 -6.02
C ALA A 738 36.88 -42.92 -5.75
N GLY A 739 37.32 -42.23 -4.69
CA GLY A 739 38.71 -42.16 -4.27
C GLY A 739 39.22 -43.43 -3.58
N THR A 740 40.51 -43.44 -3.27
CA THR A 740 41.21 -44.56 -2.63
C THR A 740 41.31 -44.44 -1.11
N SER A 741 40.83 -43.34 -0.52
CA SER A 741 40.85 -43.10 0.93
C SER A 741 39.50 -42.60 1.43
N PRO A 742 39.14 -42.84 2.71
CA PRO A 742 37.92 -42.28 3.31
C PRO A 742 37.90 -40.75 3.25
N VAL A 743 36.71 -40.17 3.09
CA VAL A 743 36.48 -38.72 3.11
C VAL A 743 35.47 -38.38 4.19
N THR A 744 35.78 -37.39 5.03
CA THR A 744 34.84 -36.86 6.03
C THR A 744 34.28 -35.51 5.55
N LEU A 745 32.95 -35.38 5.54
CA LEU A 745 32.23 -34.19 5.11
C LEU A 745 31.17 -33.79 6.13
N TRP A 746 30.88 -32.50 6.20
CA TRP A 746 29.64 -31.96 6.72
C TRP A 746 28.64 -31.86 5.59
N VAL A 747 27.53 -32.58 5.73
CA VAL A 747 26.43 -32.63 4.76
C VAL A 747 25.14 -32.17 5.41
N GLY A 748 24.23 -31.65 4.62
CA GLY A 748 22.91 -31.24 5.07
C GLY A 748 22.16 -30.47 4.01
N ASP A 749 21.09 -29.83 4.46
CA ASP A 749 20.23 -28.99 3.63
C ASP A 749 20.07 -27.63 4.30
N ALA A 750 19.68 -26.61 3.53
CA ALA A 750 19.33 -25.30 4.06
C ALA A 750 18.09 -24.77 3.31
N ILE A 751 17.29 -23.97 4.01
CA ILE A 751 16.07 -23.36 3.46
C ILE A 751 15.93 -21.92 3.97
N ASP A 752 15.39 -21.06 3.11
CA ASP A 752 15.00 -19.69 3.38
C ASP A 752 13.62 -19.40 2.75
N TYR A 753 12.78 -18.74 3.54
CA TYR A 753 11.41 -18.38 3.19
C TYR A 753 11.29 -16.88 3.37
N ASP A 754 10.99 -16.13 2.32
CA ASP A 754 11.05 -14.66 2.33
C ASP A 754 9.66 -13.99 2.40
N GLY A 755 8.62 -14.80 2.63
CA GLY A 755 7.27 -14.31 2.78
C GLY A 755 7.05 -13.58 4.11
N ALA A 756 5.96 -12.83 4.20
CA ALA A 756 5.65 -12.06 5.40
C ALA A 756 5.53 -12.96 6.64
N GLY A 757 6.04 -12.49 7.78
CA GLY A 757 6.06 -13.23 9.06
C GLY A 757 7.00 -14.45 9.10
N GLN A 758 8.00 -14.48 8.22
CA GLN A 758 9.10 -15.45 8.17
C GLN A 758 9.60 -15.86 9.56
N ARG A 759 9.59 -17.17 9.80
CA ARG A 759 10.09 -17.79 11.03
C ARG A 759 10.49 -19.25 10.80
N SER A 760 11.51 -19.68 11.52
CA SER A 760 12.02 -21.07 11.49
C SER A 760 11.44 -21.91 12.62
N GLY A 761 11.39 -23.23 12.42
CA GLY A 761 10.88 -24.20 13.38
C GLY A 761 11.83 -25.39 13.53
N VAL A 762 12.11 -25.76 14.78
CA VAL A 762 12.88 -26.96 15.13
C VAL A 762 12.17 -27.69 16.28
N PRO A 763 11.92 -29.01 16.17
CA PRO A 763 11.17 -29.75 17.18
C PRO A 763 11.89 -29.74 18.53
N GLY A 764 11.18 -29.36 19.58
CA GLY A 764 11.72 -29.18 20.93
C GLY A 764 12.24 -27.77 21.23
N HIS A 765 12.27 -26.88 20.23
CA HIS A 765 12.68 -25.46 20.38
C HIS A 765 11.57 -24.47 19.97
N GLY A 766 10.46 -24.97 19.44
CA GLY A 766 9.33 -24.13 18.99
C GLY A 766 9.72 -23.24 17.81
N THR A 767 9.10 -22.07 17.74
CA THR A 767 9.39 -21.04 16.74
C THR A 767 10.68 -20.30 17.10
N ILE A 768 11.64 -20.29 16.19
CA ILE A 768 12.91 -19.58 16.33
C ILE A 768 12.72 -18.12 15.90
N THR A 769 13.05 -17.20 16.80
CA THR A 769 12.93 -15.75 16.61
C THR A 769 14.27 -15.02 16.73
N THR A 770 15.39 -15.75 16.78
CA THR A 770 16.73 -15.15 16.86
C THR A 770 17.01 -14.30 15.61
N PRO A 771 17.54 -13.07 15.73
CA PRO A 771 17.79 -12.18 14.60
C PRO A 771 18.78 -12.75 13.57
N TYR A 772 18.70 -12.26 12.32
CA TYR A 772 19.58 -12.66 11.21
C TYR A 772 21.07 -12.75 11.61
N GLY A 773 21.61 -11.68 12.23
CA GLY A 773 23.02 -11.59 12.62
C GLY A 773 23.44 -12.47 13.80
N SER A 774 22.58 -13.34 14.32
CA SER A 774 22.85 -14.16 15.51
C SER A 774 22.34 -15.60 15.35
N PRO A 775 22.86 -16.37 14.38
CA PRO A 775 22.51 -17.77 14.23
C PRO A 775 22.95 -18.60 15.44
N ALA A 776 22.17 -19.62 15.78
CA ALA A 776 22.41 -20.51 16.91
C ALA A 776 22.24 -21.99 16.54
N VAL A 777 22.71 -22.88 17.41
CA VAL A 777 22.60 -24.33 17.27
C VAL A 777 21.38 -24.84 18.02
N TYR A 778 20.58 -25.69 17.37
CA TYR A 778 19.39 -26.33 17.92
C TYR A 778 19.49 -27.83 17.71
N VAL A 779 19.37 -28.62 18.78
CA VAL A 779 19.34 -30.09 18.66
C VAL A 779 17.88 -30.54 18.54
N PRO A 780 17.45 -31.06 17.38
CA PRO A 780 16.05 -31.40 17.16
C PRO A 780 15.65 -32.67 17.93
N THR A 781 14.46 -32.67 18.52
CA THR A 781 13.88 -33.83 19.24
C THR A 781 13.17 -34.83 18.31
N ALA A 782 12.87 -34.42 17.09
CA ALA A 782 12.33 -35.22 16.00
C ALA A 782 13.08 -34.89 14.70
N PRO A 783 13.12 -35.76 13.69
CA PRO A 783 14.02 -35.58 12.55
C PRO A 783 13.45 -34.60 11.50
N TRP A 784 13.12 -33.36 11.88
CA TRP A 784 12.66 -32.34 10.93
C TRP A 784 13.17 -30.94 11.28
N MET A 785 13.20 -30.08 10.27
CA MET A 785 13.29 -28.62 10.41
C MET A 785 12.36 -27.97 9.39
N GLY A 786 11.93 -26.74 9.63
CA GLY A 786 11.01 -26.08 8.72
C GLY A 786 10.96 -24.57 8.87
N MET A 787 10.19 -23.96 7.98
CA MET A 787 9.92 -22.53 7.92
C MET A 787 8.46 -22.28 7.59
N THR A 788 7.95 -21.13 8.01
CA THR A 788 6.58 -20.69 7.71
C THR A 788 6.50 -19.18 7.78
N GLY A 789 5.38 -18.62 7.36
CA GLY A 789 5.02 -17.25 7.65
C GLY A 789 3.52 -17.07 7.83
N THR A 790 3.05 -15.94 7.35
CA THR A 790 1.66 -15.50 7.48
C THR A 790 0.76 -16.06 6.39
N ASP A 791 1.32 -16.52 5.27
CA ASP A 791 0.61 -17.21 4.19
C ASP A 791 0.03 -18.58 4.60
N ARG A 792 0.29 -18.99 5.85
CA ARG A 792 -0.11 -20.26 6.47
C ARG A 792 0.51 -21.49 5.80
N GLN A 793 1.49 -21.33 4.92
CA GLN A 793 2.24 -22.47 4.38
C GLN A 793 3.41 -22.81 5.30
N VAL A 794 3.57 -24.10 5.54
CA VAL A 794 4.63 -24.67 6.37
C VAL A 794 5.49 -25.53 5.47
N TYR A 795 6.72 -25.08 5.27
CA TYR A 795 7.75 -25.73 4.48
C TYR A 795 8.61 -26.57 5.42
N GLY A 796 8.83 -27.83 5.09
CA GLY A 796 9.52 -28.77 5.96
C GLY A 796 10.49 -29.68 5.22
N LEU A 797 11.59 -29.98 5.89
CA LEU A 797 12.51 -31.05 5.54
C LEU A 797 12.44 -32.12 6.63
N VAL A 798 11.78 -33.24 6.30
CA VAL A 798 11.54 -34.36 7.22
C VAL A 798 12.48 -35.51 6.86
N TYR A 799 13.46 -35.76 7.72
CA TYR A 799 14.53 -36.74 7.51
C TYR A 799 14.10 -38.13 7.98
N GLU A 800 14.55 -39.17 7.26
CA GLU A 800 14.32 -40.56 7.67
C GLU A 800 15.11 -40.93 8.94
N GLN A 801 16.24 -40.24 9.18
CA GLN A 801 17.14 -40.51 10.31
C GLN A 801 17.53 -39.22 11.04
N GLY A 802 17.53 -39.26 12.37
CA GLY A 802 18.06 -38.20 13.25
C GLY A 802 19.60 -38.15 13.28
N GLY A 803 20.20 -37.52 14.29
CA GLY A 803 21.67 -37.41 14.38
C GLY A 803 22.24 -36.30 13.50
N PHE A 804 21.58 -35.15 13.53
CA PHE A 804 22.06 -33.87 12.99
C PHE A 804 21.69 -32.78 14.01
N ASP A 805 22.36 -31.63 13.93
CA ASP A 805 21.86 -30.41 14.56
C ASP A 805 21.26 -29.48 13.50
N CYS A 806 20.42 -28.57 13.92
CA CYS A 806 19.98 -27.44 13.11
C CYS A 806 20.82 -26.21 13.49
N TYR A 807 21.17 -25.38 12.52
CA TYR A 807 21.89 -24.14 12.72
C TYR A 807 21.23 -23.03 11.91
N GLY A 808 21.02 -21.86 12.51
CA GLY A 808 20.38 -20.75 11.81
C GLY A 808 19.63 -19.82 12.75
N ASN A 809 18.67 -19.10 12.18
CA ASN A 809 17.95 -18.01 12.84
C ASN A 809 16.49 -17.98 12.36
N SER A 810 15.78 -16.86 12.58
CA SER A 810 14.39 -16.70 12.09
C SER A 810 14.26 -16.68 10.57
N ASN A 811 15.32 -16.29 9.86
CA ASN A 811 15.32 -16.05 8.42
C ASN A 811 15.71 -17.29 7.62
N TRP A 812 16.65 -18.08 8.11
CA TRP A 812 17.05 -19.31 7.43
C TRP A 812 17.41 -20.37 8.46
N ILE A 813 17.28 -21.64 8.08
CA ILE A 813 17.67 -22.77 8.91
C ILE A 813 18.34 -23.86 8.07
N MET A 814 19.39 -24.47 8.61
CA MET A 814 20.11 -25.58 7.96
C MET A 814 20.32 -26.76 8.89
N SER A 815 20.30 -27.97 8.35
CA SER A 815 20.68 -29.19 9.06
C SER A 815 22.17 -29.45 8.86
N ARG A 816 22.89 -29.93 9.89
CA ARG A 816 24.30 -30.27 9.78
C ARG A 816 24.58 -31.64 10.35
N ARG A 817 25.17 -32.52 9.52
CA ARG A 817 25.65 -33.84 9.91
C ARG A 817 27.07 -34.05 9.43
N GLN A 818 27.94 -34.58 10.28
CA GLN A 818 29.25 -35.07 9.85
C GLN A 818 29.15 -36.53 9.43
N VAL A 819 29.66 -36.86 8.24
CA VAL A 819 29.67 -38.21 7.68
C VAL A 819 31.06 -38.58 7.19
N THR A 820 31.44 -39.84 7.33
CA THR A 820 32.69 -40.37 6.77
C THR A 820 32.35 -41.44 5.73
N ILE A 821 32.70 -41.20 4.48
CA ILE A 821 32.43 -42.09 3.34
C ILE A 821 33.71 -42.87 3.04
N ALA A 822 33.67 -44.19 3.24
CA ALA A 822 34.78 -45.07 2.92
C ALA A 822 35.18 -44.99 1.44
N ALA A 823 36.43 -45.36 1.12
CA ALA A 823 36.89 -45.51 -0.26
C ALA A 823 35.99 -46.51 -1.03
N GLY A 824 35.45 -46.10 -2.17
CA GLY A 824 34.47 -46.89 -2.95
C GLY A 824 33.06 -46.97 -2.35
N GLY A 825 32.84 -46.41 -1.15
CA GLY A 825 31.56 -46.44 -0.44
C GLY A 825 30.61 -45.30 -0.82
N SER A 826 29.41 -45.33 -0.24
CA SER A 826 28.40 -44.28 -0.39
C SER A 826 27.72 -43.93 0.94
N PHE A 827 27.14 -42.73 0.98
CA PHE A 827 26.25 -42.26 2.04
C PHE A 827 24.98 -41.70 1.40
N GLU A 828 23.81 -41.99 1.96
CA GLU A 828 22.52 -41.50 1.50
C GLU A 828 21.90 -40.56 2.52
N LEU A 829 21.49 -39.38 2.06
CA LEU A 829 20.65 -38.45 2.79
C LEU A 829 19.23 -38.53 2.21
N VAL A 830 18.33 -39.18 2.95
CA VAL A 830 16.93 -39.38 2.57
C VAL A 830 16.04 -38.47 3.41
N ARG A 831 15.22 -37.66 2.73
CA ARG A 831 14.23 -36.78 3.35
C ARG A 831 13.01 -36.58 2.46
N ARG A 832 11.91 -36.13 3.07
CA ARG A 832 10.76 -35.57 2.39
C ARG A 832 10.85 -34.05 2.42
N LEU A 833 10.70 -33.41 1.27
CA LEU A 833 10.43 -31.98 1.16
C LEU A 833 8.92 -31.78 1.13
N THR A 834 8.41 -31.06 2.14
CA THR A 834 7.01 -30.96 2.49
C THR A 834 6.56 -29.52 2.39
N VAL A 835 5.37 -29.28 1.85
CA VAL A 835 4.65 -28.00 1.97
C VAL A 835 3.19 -28.26 2.32
N ARG A 836 2.68 -27.60 3.37
CA ARG A 836 1.32 -27.81 3.92
C ARG A 836 0.69 -26.49 4.33
N THR A 837 -0.62 -26.35 4.17
CA THR A 837 -1.38 -25.27 4.80
C THR A 837 -1.70 -25.64 6.25
N ALA A 838 -1.30 -24.80 7.20
CA ALA A 838 -1.63 -24.95 8.62
C ALA A 838 -2.85 -24.09 8.99
N LEU A 839 -3.81 -24.69 9.70
CA LEU A 839 -5.05 -24.02 10.14
C LEU A 839 -5.17 -23.89 11.67
N GLY A 840 -4.19 -24.41 12.42
CA GLY A 840 -4.16 -24.41 13.88
C GLY A 840 -3.18 -23.39 14.48
N ALA A 841 -3.23 -23.21 15.80
CA ALA A 841 -2.39 -22.26 16.55
C ALA A 841 -0.89 -22.64 16.55
N ASP A 842 -0.57 -23.94 16.48
CA ASP A 842 0.79 -24.43 16.26
C ASP A 842 0.98 -24.81 14.78
N PRO A 843 1.67 -24.00 13.97
CA PRO A 843 1.87 -24.31 12.57
C PRO A 843 2.72 -25.58 12.37
N TRP A 844 3.55 -25.97 13.32
CA TRP A 844 4.53 -27.05 13.16
C TRP A 844 3.94 -28.45 13.29
N GLN A 845 2.70 -28.57 13.81
CA GLN A 845 2.03 -29.86 13.97
C GLN A 845 1.95 -30.65 12.65
N VAL A 846 1.78 -29.96 11.52
CA VAL A 846 1.69 -30.57 10.19
C VAL A 846 2.98 -31.28 9.76
N LEU A 847 4.14 -30.92 10.36
CA LEU A 847 5.43 -31.58 10.10
C LEU A 847 5.66 -32.78 11.02
N ALA A 848 4.98 -32.85 12.17
CA ALA A 848 5.01 -34.03 13.04
C ALA A 848 4.13 -35.18 12.50
N GLU A 849 3.12 -34.84 11.71
CA GLU A 849 2.21 -35.77 11.03
C GLU A 849 2.72 -36.21 9.65
N ALA A 850 3.69 -35.47 9.08
CA ALA A 850 4.32 -35.72 7.79
C ALA A 850 5.50 -36.70 7.90
#